data_AF-A0A925VH00-F1
#
_entry.id   AF-A0A925VH00-F1
#
_cell.length_a   1.000
_cell.length_b   1.000
_cell.length_c   1.000
_cell.angle_alpha   90.00
_cell.angle_beta   90.00
_cell.angle_gamma   90.00
#
_symmetry.space_group_name_H-M   'P 1'
#
loop_
_entity.id
_entity.type
_entity.pdbx_description
1 polymer ?
#
loop_
_entity_poly.entity_id
_entity_poly.type
_entity_poly.pdbx_seq_one_letter_code
_entity_poly.pdbx_strand_id
1 'polypeptide(L)'
;MPSRRRSLLRLLAIGGAAVPATASALEPFTDASDLLNGTNVSSGAPMAVVDMNADGLDDIVRLDDGEDLEIEYQQPDGTFTRLQWGTLPGDGAWGMAIADADNNGYPDVFAGGAYDGLKLLLANDDGTDYDLVTLGGPDIFVQCVNFADIDTDGAVDLFVCHDDGLSSAYAGDGAGVFTYDLELIRAETTVPSDDSGNYGTTWTDYDLDGDLDLYISKCRLFSNNPDDGRRLNLLFENDGDNNFTDVALERGVRPPAQSWSADFADIDNDGDMDAYLNTHVSSPVVDHQRSTLYENDGDNVFVDITDASGMLDDIDAIDVGIQTHFEDFDNDGFVDLLVTGASGEHRLFINNHDRTFTAEADPFPTGGPGVQSAVVGDLDSDGFPDVVAGFANGYNQPSGMSDRLFLNPGNDNNWINVRLTGVESNASGVGAMVELHGEWGVQRREVRAGESYGIVNSFTRHFGIGTENAIESVVINWPSGQVDTVLAPGINQTIHVTEGCPELFYADTDGDGFGDVATTTPGCIPPAGYVADATDCDDADGDNFPGNPEVCDEADNDCDGEIDEGFDGCSGTTSTSGSGSSGTTTMTADESSTGDGGTTTAGPTDPSTSTATSVTTVDPSTEDSSGTGDGTPARTTRAAAAAAPTARKASASTARDGSAARKSPASNGTAKAACRCIR
;
A
#
# COMPACT_ATOMS: atom_id res chain seq x y z
N MET A 1 50.16 76.29 -7.76
CA MET A 1 49.75 74.92 -8.17
C MET A 1 49.82 74.04 -6.93
N PRO A 2 48.70 73.46 -6.45
CA PRO A 2 48.56 73.09 -5.03
C PRO A 2 48.84 71.62 -4.68
N SER A 3 49.42 71.46 -3.48
CA SER A 3 49.33 70.35 -2.50
C SER A 3 49.12 68.90 -2.97
N ARG A 4 50.11 68.06 -2.62
CA ARG A 4 49.91 66.63 -2.34
C ARG A 4 48.89 66.46 -1.20
N ARG A 5 47.94 65.53 -1.33
CA ARG A 5 47.28 64.86 -0.19
C ARG A 5 47.43 63.35 -0.35
N ARG A 6 47.79 62.68 0.74
CA ARG A 6 47.66 61.21 0.87
C ARG A 6 46.18 60.90 1.06
N SER A 7 45.67 59.87 0.40
CA SER A 7 44.41 59.23 0.78
C SER A 7 44.70 57.76 1.04
N LEU A 8 44.27 57.25 2.19
CA LEU A 8 44.26 55.81 2.43
C LEU A 8 43.22 55.19 1.51
N LEU A 9 43.59 54.17 0.75
CA LEU A 9 42.62 53.25 0.18
C LEU A 9 42.22 52.31 1.33
N ARG A 10 40.95 52.35 1.75
CA ARG A 10 40.42 51.37 2.70
C ARG A 10 40.44 50.01 2.01
N LEU A 11 41.04 49.02 2.67
CA LEU A 11 40.77 47.63 2.35
C LEU A 11 39.31 47.38 2.71
N LEU A 12 38.43 47.22 1.72
CA LEU A 12 37.09 46.72 1.97
C LEU A 12 37.26 45.21 2.11
N ALA A 13 37.18 44.72 3.36
CA ALA A 13 36.95 43.30 3.56
C ALA A 13 35.55 43.02 3.02
N ILE A 14 35.48 42.35 1.87
CA ILE A 14 34.28 41.65 1.47
C ILE A 14 34.18 40.48 2.45
N GLY A 15 33.42 40.68 3.54
CA GLY A 15 32.96 39.55 4.31
C GLY A 15 32.11 38.71 3.36
N GLY A 16 32.49 37.45 3.19
CA GLY A 16 31.55 36.50 2.61
C GLY A 16 30.30 36.54 3.48
N ALA A 17 29.16 36.83 2.87
CA ALA A 17 27.92 36.40 3.48
C ALA A 17 28.04 34.88 3.58
N ALA A 18 28.05 34.36 4.81
CA ALA A 18 27.62 32.99 4.97
C ALA A 18 26.19 32.97 4.44
N VAL A 19 25.94 32.16 3.42
CA VAL A 19 24.59 31.66 3.18
C VAL A 19 24.17 31.06 4.53
N PRO A 20 23.08 31.51 5.15
CA PRO A 20 22.58 30.81 6.32
C PRO A 20 22.35 29.37 5.86
N ALA A 21 22.89 28.40 6.60
CA ALA A 21 22.31 27.06 6.49
C ALA A 21 20.82 27.25 6.81
N THR A 22 19.96 26.86 5.87
CA THR A 22 18.56 26.60 6.19
C THR A 22 18.56 25.66 7.40
N ALA A 23 17.68 25.94 8.37
CA ALA A 23 17.43 24.93 9.37
C ALA A 23 16.79 23.75 8.64
N SER A 24 17.24 22.54 8.98
CA SER A 24 16.54 21.30 8.66
C SER A 24 15.10 21.42 9.20
N ALA A 25 14.11 21.02 8.42
CA ALA A 25 12.70 21.09 8.83
C ALA A 25 12.38 19.99 9.84
N LEU A 26 12.90 18.78 9.57
CA LEU A 26 12.82 17.61 10.43
C LEU A 26 14.04 17.49 11.36
N GLU A 27 13.87 16.91 12.54
CA GLU A 27 15.01 16.28 13.23
C GLU A 27 15.28 14.92 12.56
N PRO A 28 16.54 14.46 12.43
CA PRO A 28 16.83 13.20 11.74
C PRO A 28 16.14 11.98 12.36
N PHE A 29 15.72 11.04 11.52
CA PHE A 29 15.01 9.84 11.94
C PHE A 29 15.84 9.01 12.91
N THR A 30 15.19 8.41 13.90
CA THR A 30 15.81 7.54 14.88
C THR A 30 15.85 6.11 14.37
N ASP A 31 17.04 5.53 14.22
CA ASP A 31 17.19 4.09 13.98
C ASP A 31 16.65 3.29 15.16
N ALA A 32 15.51 2.64 14.94
CA ALA A 32 14.77 1.83 15.90
C ALA A 32 14.80 0.33 15.54
N SER A 33 15.73 -0.10 14.68
CA SER A 33 15.83 -1.49 14.21
C SER A 33 15.98 -2.54 15.33
N ASP A 34 16.37 -2.13 16.55
CA ASP A 34 16.38 -2.97 17.76
C ASP A 34 14.95 -3.37 18.25
N LEU A 35 13.87 -2.76 17.72
CA LEU A 35 12.47 -3.14 17.96
C LEU A 35 12.02 -4.35 17.12
N LEU A 36 12.64 -4.56 15.95
CA LEU A 36 12.31 -5.66 15.04
C LEU A 36 12.82 -6.99 15.62
N ASN A 37 12.05 -8.08 15.48
CA ASN A 37 12.53 -9.40 15.89
C ASN A 37 13.43 -10.05 14.81
N GLY A 38 13.22 -9.66 13.55
CA GLY A 38 13.97 -9.97 12.34
C GLY A 38 15.04 -8.93 12.06
N THR A 39 15.92 -8.71 13.03
CA THR A 39 17.10 -7.81 12.91
C THR A 39 18.15 -8.26 11.89
N ASN A 40 17.96 -9.41 11.23
CA ASN A 40 18.91 -9.99 10.27
C ASN A 40 18.37 -10.10 8.84
N VAL A 41 17.15 -9.64 8.57
CA VAL A 41 16.48 -9.70 7.26
C VAL A 41 17.14 -8.75 6.27
N SER A 42 17.35 -9.16 5.02
CA SER A 42 17.96 -8.38 3.94
C SER A 42 17.17 -8.55 2.63
N SER A 43 16.07 -7.81 2.46
CA SER A 43 15.19 -7.94 1.30
C SER A 43 15.71 -7.33 0.00
N GLY A 44 16.58 -6.33 0.07
CA GLY A 44 17.07 -5.64 -1.13
C GLY A 44 16.05 -4.65 -1.69
N ALA A 45 14.99 -5.15 -2.35
CA ALA A 45 13.89 -4.34 -2.88
C ALA A 45 12.49 -4.69 -2.35
N PRO A 46 11.95 -5.92 -2.53
CA PRO A 46 10.56 -6.24 -2.21
C PRO A 46 10.29 -6.17 -0.70
N MET A 47 9.57 -5.13 -0.30
CA MET A 47 9.14 -4.82 1.06
C MET A 47 7.76 -4.16 0.97
N ALA A 48 7.01 -4.20 2.07
CA ALA A 48 5.74 -3.51 2.19
C ALA A 48 5.46 -3.06 3.63
N VAL A 49 4.59 -2.06 3.77
CA VAL A 49 3.91 -1.71 5.03
C VAL A 49 2.41 -1.77 4.79
N VAL A 50 1.70 -2.68 5.47
CA VAL A 50 0.24 -2.90 5.36
C VAL A 50 -0.25 -3.55 6.66
N ASP A 51 -1.45 -3.22 7.16
CA ASP A 51 -2.13 -4.00 8.22
C ASP A 51 -2.45 -5.43 7.73
N MET A 52 -1.67 -6.42 8.16
CA MET A 52 -1.77 -7.81 7.69
C MET A 52 -2.67 -8.69 8.60
N ASN A 53 -3.12 -8.18 9.74
CA ASN A 53 -3.86 -8.95 10.74
C ASN A 53 -5.25 -8.36 11.12
N ALA A 54 -5.61 -7.23 10.51
CA ALA A 54 -6.83 -6.46 10.73
C ALA A 54 -7.02 -5.93 12.18
N ASP A 55 -5.94 -5.76 12.96
CA ASP A 55 -5.98 -5.17 14.30
C ASP A 55 -5.98 -3.63 14.30
N GLY A 56 -5.66 -3.03 13.16
CA GLY A 56 -5.71 -1.60 12.90
C GLY A 56 -4.37 -0.87 12.87
N LEU A 57 -3.28 -1.62 12.94
CA LEU A 57 -1.89 -1.16 12.97
C LEU A 57 -1.16 -1.53 11.66
N ASP A 58 -0.14 -0.77 11.28
CA ASP A 58 0.63 -0.99 10.05
C ASP A 58 1.74 -2.03 10.29
N ASP A 59 1.71 -3.17 9.59
CA ASP A 59 2.71 -4.24 9.76
C ASP A 59 3.81 -4.18 8.70
N ILE A 60 5.01 -4.65 9.04
CA ILE A 60 6.17 -4.66 8.12
C ILE A 60 6.30 -6.02 7.45
N VAL A 61 6.11 -6.08 6.13
CA VAL A 61 6.27 -7.28 5.31
C VAL A 61 7.58 -7.23 4.53
N ARG A 62 8.37 -8.30 4.59
CA ARG A 62 9.70 -8.41 3.96
C ARG A 62 9.93 -9.82 3.42
N LEU A 63 10.82 -9.94 2.43
CA LEU A 63 11.34 -11.22 1.95
C LEU A 63 12.84 -11.34 2.27
N ASP A 64 13.26 -12.12 3.27
CA ASP A 64 14.69 -12.32 3.55
C ASP A 64 15.38 -13.07 2.39
N ASP A 65 16.60 -12.63 2.04
CA ASP A 65 17.31 -12.99 0.81
C ASP A 65 16.44 -12.91 -0.49
N GLY A 66 15.31 -12.18 -0.47
CA GLY A 66 14.33 -12.08 -1.56
C GLY A 66 13.42 -13.32 -1.74
N GLU A 67 13.46 -14.29 -0.83
CA GLU A 67 12.74 -15.57 -0.93
C GLU A 67 11.93 -15.93 0.33
N ASP A 68 12.41 -15.62 1.54
CA ASP A 68 11.81 -16.06 2.81
C ASP A 68 10.81 -15.00 3.35
N LEU A 69 9.50 -15.28 3.33
CA LEU A 69 8.48 -14.34 3.81
C LEU A 69 8.53 -14.16 5.34
N GLU A 70 8.63 -12.89 5.74
CA GLU A 70 8.58 -12.46 7.13
C GLU A 70 7.63 -11.27 7.30
N ILE A 71 6.82 -11.32 8.36
CA ILE A 71 5.91 -10.25 8.76
C ILE A 71 6.24 -9.89 10.21
N GLU A 72 6.47 -8.61 10.49
CA GLU A 72 6.52 -8.06 11.84
C GLU A 72 5.20 -7.34 12.08
N TYR A 73 4.33 -7.97 12.87
CA TYR A 73 3.08 -7.37 13.31
C TYR A 73 3.36 -6.27 14.33
N GLN A 74 2.94 -5.04 14.06
CA GLN A 74 3.00 -3.93 15.01
C GLN A 74 2.12 -4.26 16.23
N GLN A 75 2.42 -3.67 17.38
CA GLN A 75 1.66 -3.85 18.61
C GLN A 75 1.29 -2.47 19.19
N PRO A 76 0.18 -2.34 19.96
CA PRO A 76 -0.27 -1.06 20.52
C PRO A 76 0.68 -0.35 21.51
N ASP A 77 1.89 -0.88 21.72
CA ASP A 77 2.96 -0.27 22.53
C ASP A 77 4.23 0.08 21.71
N GLY A 78 4.12 0.08 20.37
CA GLY A 78 5.23 0.37 19.44
C GLY A 78 6.26 -0.76 19.35
N THR A 79 5.97 -1.95 19.88
CA THR A 79 6.80 -3.15 19.68
C THR A 79 6.26 -4.02 18.57
N PHE A 80 7.05 -5.01 18.13
CA PHE A 80 6.65 -5.93 17.06
C PHE A 80 6.60 -7.38 17.53
N THR A 81 5.77 -8.21 16.89
CA THR A 81 5.82 -9.67 16.96
C THR A 81 6.01 -10.26 15.56
N ARG A 82 6.74 -11.38 15.42
CA ARG A 82 7.16 -11.87 14.10
C ARG A 82 6.56 -13.21 13.71
N LEU A 83 5.95 -13.25 12.52
CA LEU A 83 5.76 -14.46 11.74
C LEU A 83 6.93 -14.61 10.77
N GLN A 84 7.50 -15.82 10.73
CA GLN A 84 8.38 -16.27 9.67
C GLN A 84 7.66 -17.44 8.99
N TRP A 85 7.01 -17.16 7.86
CA TRP A 85 6.17 -18.15 7.17
C TRP A 85 7.04 -19.19 6.46
N GLY A 86 7.99 -18.75 5.63
CA GLY A 86 8.97 -19.61 4.98
C GLY A 86 9.35 -19.21 3.56
N THR A 87 10.08 -20.10 2.89
CA THR A 87 10.70 -19.85 1.59
C THR A 87 9.72 -20.01 0.44
N LEU A 88 9.52 -18.93 -0.32
CA LEU A 88 8.89 -18.98 -1.64
C LEU A 88 9.73 -19.83 -2.61
N PRO A 89 9.13 -20.67 -3.46
CA PRO A 89 9.89 -21.47 -4.42
C PRO A 89 10.45 -20.57 -5.53
N GLY A 90 11.77 -20.54 -5.70
CA GLY A 90 12.37 -19.78 -6.80
C GLY A 90 13.88 -19.52 -6.72
N ASP A 91 14.29 -18.46 -7.42
CA ASP A 91 15.61 -17.80 -7.43
C ASP A 91 15.52 -16.32 -6.92
N GLY A 92 14.37 -15.90 -6.36
CA GLY A 92 14.17 -14.62 -5.67
C GLY A 92 13.20 -13.63 -6.34
N ALA A 93 12.36 -12.98 -5.53
CA ALA A 93 11.40 -11.96 -5.97
C ALA A 93 12.05 -10.60 -6.21
N TRP A 94 11.49 -9.85 -7.16
CA TRP A 94 11.96 -8.54 -7.62
C TRP A 94 10.93 -7.44 -7.35
N GLY A 95 9.65 -7.81 -7.26
CA GLY A 95 8.57 -6.94 -6.83
C GLY A 95 7.50 -7.72 -6.05
N MET A 96 6.78 -6.98 -5.22
CA MET A 96 5.69 -7.43 -4.36
C MET A 96 4.45 -6.55 -4.60
N ALA A 97 3.26 -7.14 -4.45
CA ALA A 97 2.01 -6.41 -4.26
C ALA A 97 1.22 -7.11 -3.15
N ILE A 98 0.40 -6.36 -2.42
CA ILE A 98 -0.42 -6.87 -1.31
C ILE A 98 -1.83 -6.33 -1.51
N ALA A 99 -2.86 -7.15 -1.28
CA ALA A 99 -4.28 -6.77 -1.19
C ALA A 99 -5.07 -7.98 -0.68
N ASP A 100 -6.19 -7.76 0.00
CA ASP A 100 -7.19 -8.82 0.25
C ASP A 100 -7.87 -9.17 -1.09
N ALA A 101 -7.52 -10.33 -1.66
CA ALA A 101 -7.94 -10.75 -3.00
C ALA A 101 -8.97 -11.90 -2.99
N ASP A 102 -9.28 -12.48 -1.83
CA ASP A 102 -10.38 -13.43 -1.64
C ASP A 102 -11.52 -12.89 -0.73
N ASN A 103 -11.41 -11.63 -0.32
CA ASN A 103 -12.34 -10.89 0.55
C ASN A 103 -12.58 -11.58 1.90
N ASN A 104 -11.54 -12.20 2.47
CA ASN A 104 -11.62 -12.86 3.78
C ASN A 104 -11.33 -11.91 4.96
N GLY A 105 -10.85 -10.68 4.69
CA GLY A 105 -10.50 -9.66 5.68
C GLY A 105 -9.01 -9.58 6.03
N TYR A 106 -8.15 -10.41 5.42
CA TYR A 106 -6.71 -10.46 5.64
C TYR A 106 -5.95 -10.31 4.31
N PRO A 107 -4.99 -9.38 4.17
CA PRO A 107 -4.32 -9.18 2.89
C PRO A 107 -3.46 -10.35 2.42
N ASP A 108 -3.56 -10.64 1.12
CA ASP A 108 -2.77 -11.64 0.42
C ASP A 108 -1.47 -11.04 -0.12
N VAL A 109 -0.43 -11.87 -0.26
CA VAL A 109 0.90 -11.41 -0.74
C VAL A 109 1.22 -12.00 -2.10
N PHE A 110 1.32 -11.14 -3.11
CA PHE A 110 1.90 -11.50 -4.41
C PHE A 110 3.41 -11.25 -4.42
N ALA A 111 4.19 -12.18 -4.98
CA ALA A 111 5.61 -12.02 -5.23
C ALA A 111 6.06 -12.63 -6.57
N GLY A 112 6.91 -11.92 -7.31
CA GLY A 112 7.37 -12.35 -8.63
C GLY A 112 8.81 -11.95 -8.95
N GLY A 113 9.50 -12.77 -9.76
CA GLY A 113 10.90 -12.58 -10.14
C GLY A 113 11.21 -12.92 -11.59
N ALA A 114 12.45 -13.29 -11.89
CA ALA A 114 12.95 -13.50 -13.25
C ALA A 114 12.62 -14.88 -13.84
N TYR A 115 11.44 -15.04 -14.46
CA TYR A 115 10.89 -16.32 -14.96
C TYR A 115 10.74 -17.36 -13.84
N ASP A 116 10.34 -16.86 -12.68
CA ASP A 116 10.42 -17.56 -11.40
C ASP A 116 9.04 -18.08 -10.92
N GLY A 117 8.06 -18.06 -11.83
CA GLY A 117 6.65 -18.23 -11.50
C GLY A 117 6.04 -17.00 -10.81
N LEU A 118 4.72 -16.92 -10.90
CA LEU A 118 3.91 -15.86 -10.30
C LEU A 118 3.27 -16.43 -9.04
N LYS A 119 3.69 -15.97 -7.87
CA LYS A 119 3.37 -16.57 -6.58
C LYS A 119 2.37 -15.69 -5.85
N LEU A 120 1.22 -16.26 -5.49
CA LEU A 120 0.21 -15.62 -4.66
C LEU A 120 0.09 -16.44 -3.38
N LEU A 121 0.29 -15.80 -2.24
CA LEU A 121 0.07 -16.35 -0.92
C LEU A 121 -1.28 -15.86 -0.45
N LEU A 122 -2.28 -16.75 -0.46
CA LEU A 122 -3.60 -16.43 0.08
C LEU A 122 -3.56 -16.58 1.60
N ALA A 123 -3.94 -15.54 2.35
CA ALA A 123 -4.19 -15.65 3.78
C ALA A 123 -5.33 -16.63 4.04
N ASN A 124 -5.38 -17.20 5.24
CA ASN A 124 -6.51 -18.04 5.66
C ASN A 124 -7.56 -17.24 6.44
N ASP A 125 -8.78 -17.78 6.60
CA ASP A 125 -9.94 -17.16 7.31
C ASP A 125 -9.68 -16.63 8.75
N ASP A 126 -8.48 -16.80 9.32
CA ASP A 126 -8.07 -16.26 10.63
C ASP A 126 -6.74 -15.48 10.62
N GLY A 127 -6.14 -15.22 9.45
CA GLY A 127 -4.93 -14.42 9.27
C GLY A 127 -3.64 -15.02 9.85
N THR A 128 -3.62 -16.32 10.20
CA THR A 128 -2.49 -16.94 10.92
C THR A 128 -1.53 -17.76 10.05
N ASP A 129 -1.88 -18.10 8.81
CA ASP A 129 -1.04 -18.86 7.87
C ASP A 129 -1.42 -18.50 6.41
N TYR A 130 -0.58 -18.90 5.44
CA TYR A 130 -0.80 -18.65 4.02
C TYR A 130 -0.77 -19.93 3.18
N ASP A 131 -1.72 -20.06 2.25
CA ASP A 131 -1.75 -21.10 1.22
C ASP A 131 -1.13 -20.58 -0.10
N LEU A 132 -0.03 -21.20 -0.53
CA LEU A 132 0.70 -20.78 -1.73
C LEU A 132 0.05 -21.31 -3.02
N VAL A 133 -0.39 -20.38 -3.86
CA VAL A 133 -0.84 -20.58 -5.24
C VAL A 133 0.25 -20.13 -6.22
N THR A 134 0.40 -20.83 -7.34
CA THR A 134 1.19 -20.36 -8.49
C THR A 134 0.26 -20.10 -9.66
N LEU A 135 0.20 -18.85 -10.13
CA LEU A 135 -0.73 -18.46 -11.17
C LEU A 135 -0.35 -19.07 -12.54
N GLY A 136 -1.36 -19.25 -13.40
CA GLY A 136 -1.17 -19.66 -14.78
C GLY A 136 -0.73 -18.51 -15.70
N GLY A 137 -0.79 -18.74 -17.00
CA GLY A 137 -0.51 -17.70 -18.00
C GLY A 137 0.91 -17.77 -18.60
N PRO A 138 1.45 -16.63 -19.08
CA PRO A 138 2.80 -16.55 -19.62
C PRO A 138 3.89 -16.71 -18.54
N ASP A 139 5.11 -16.98 -18.99
CA ASP A 139 6.31 -17.00 -18.16
C ASP A 139 6.92 -15.59 -18.17
N ILE A 140 6.85 -14.88 -17.05
CA ILE A 140 7.13 -13.44 -16.96
C ILE A 140 8.46 -13.19 -16.23
N PHE A 141 9.25 -12.26 -16.77
CA PHE A 141 10.32 -11.60 -16.02
C PHE A 141 9.75 -10.37 -15.33
N VAL A 142 9.36 -10.54 -14.06
CA VAL A 142 8.69 -9.53 -13.23
C VAL A 142 9.67 -8.42 -12.82
N GLN A 143 9.21 -7.17 -12.88
CA GLN A 143 9.95 -5.97 -12.46
C GLN A 143 9.16 -5.17 -11.40
N CYS A 144 7.86 -5.01 -11.62
CA CYS A 144 6.89 -4.43 -10.71
C CYS A 144 5.55 -5.14 -10.92
N VAL A 145 4.63 -4.94 -9.99
CA VAL A 145 3.32 -5.57 -9.92
C VAL A 145 2.43 -4.70 -9.05
N ASN A 146 1.14 -4.66 -9.38
CA ASN A 146 0.13 -3.91 -8.65
C ASN A 146 -1.15 -4.76 -8.57
N PHE A 147 -1.90 -4.64 -7.49
CA PHE A 147 -3.33 -4.90 -7.52
C PHE A 147 -4.09 -3.60 -7.84
N ALA A 148 -5.18 -3.70 -8.60
CA ALA A 148 -6.12 -2.63 -8.92
C ALA A 148 -7.44 -3.25 -9.37
N ASP A 149 -8.58 -2.63 -9.13
CA ASP A 149 -9.85 -3.03 -9.75
C ASP A 149 -9.86 -2.44 -11.18
N ILE A 150 -9.57 -3.25 -12.21
CA ILE A 150 -9.32 -2.75 -13.58
C ILE A 150 -10.61 -2.72 -14.40
N ASP A 151 -11.56 -3.62 -14.14
CA ASP A 151 -12.86 -3.63 -14.83
C ASP A 151 -14.08 -3.19 -13.99
N THR A 152 -13.84 -2.64 -12.80
CA THR A 152 -14.84 -2.04 -11.89
C THR A 152 -15.89 -3.04 -11.41
N ASP A 153 -15.48 -4.29 -11.17
CA ASP A 153 -16.37 -5.37 -10.73
C ASP A 153 -16.43 -5.57 -9.20
N GLY A 154 -15.58 -4.85 -8.46
CA GLY A 154 -15.47 -4.90 -7.00
C GLY A 154 -14.40 -5.88 -6.49
N ALA A 155 -13.74 -6.64 -7.35
CA ALA A 155 -12.54 -7.42 -7.00
C ALA A 155 -11.25 -6.67 -7.33
N VAL A 156 -10.14 -7.04 -6.69
CA VAL A 156 -8.82 -6.65 -7.18
C VAL A 156 -8.36 -7.57 -8.32
N ASP A 157 -8.02 -6.97 -9.45
CA ASP A 157 -7.23 -7.60 -10.51
C ASP A 157 -5.73 -7.44 -10.24
N LEU A 158 -4.92 -8.20 -10.96
CA LEU A 158 -3.46 -8.16 -10.85
C LEU A 158 -2.80 -7.76 -12.18
N PHE A 159 -2.05 -6.65 -12.16
CA PHE A 159 -1.22 -6.21 -13.28
C PHE A 159 0.27 -6.51 -13.03
N VAL A 160 0.89 -7.29 -13.92
CA VAL A 160 2.28 -7.76 -13.76
C VAL A 160 3.18 -7.23 -14.88
N CYS A 161 4.19 -6.42 -14.52
CA CYS A 161 5.15 -5.87 -15.48
C CYS A 161 6.15 -6.91 -16.01
N HIS A 162 6.46 -6.82 -17.31
CA HIS A 162 7.39 -7.74 -17.96
C HIS A 162 8.62 -7.01 -18.58
N ASP A 163 9.85 -7.36 -18.16
CA ASP A 163 11.08 -6.71 -18.68
C ASP A 163 11.30 -6.94 -20.18
N ASP A 164 10.99 -8.13 -20.73
CA ASP A 164 11.31 -8.49 -22.11
C ASP A 164 10.15 -8.89 -23.03
N GLY A 165 8.92 -8.58 -22.61
CA GLY A 165 7.70 -8.72 -23.42
C GLY A 165 6.57 -7.78 -22.95
N LEU A 166 5.35 -8.07 -23.40
CA LEU A 166 4.13 -7.37 -22.99
C LEU A 166 3.80 -7.67 -21.52
N SER A 167 3.47 -6.65 -20.71
CA SER A 167 2.93 -6.82 -19.36
C SER A 167 1.59 -7.58 -19.40
N SER A 168 1.25 -8.26 -18.31
CA SER A 168 0.10 -9.18 -18.25
C SER A 168 -0.90 -8.75 -17.19
N ALA A 169 -2.17 -8.68 -17.55
CA ALA A 169 -3.27 -8.53 -16.60
C ALA A 169 -3.91 -9.89 -16.29
N TYR A 170 -4.56 -9.96 -15.12
CA TYR A 170 -5.19 -11.15 -14.58
C TYR A 170 -6.48 -10.72 -13.87
N ALA A 171 -7.62 -11.21 -14.38
CA ALA A 171 -8.91 -11.00 -13.77
C ALA A 171 -9.00 -11.73 -12.42
N GLY A 172 -9.28 -11.01 -11.35
CA GLY A 172 -9.71 -11.56 -10.07
C GLY A 172 -11.13 -12.13 -10.17
N ASP A 173 -11.56 -12.87 -9.15
CA ASP A 173 -12.98 -13.26 -8.99
C ASP A 173 -13.53 -12.95 -7.59
N GLY A 174 -12.79 -12.15 -6.82
CA GLY A 174 -13.06 -11.84 -5.42
C GLY A 174 -13.00 -13.05 -4.48
N ALA A 175 -12.47 -14.19 -4.93
CA ALA A 175 -12.28 -15.41 -4.15
C ALA A 175 -10.86 -16.00 -4.34
N GLY A 176 -9.88 -15.14 -4.60
CA GLY A 176 -8.46 -15.50 -4.75
C GLY A 176 -8.09 -16.21 -6.06
N VAL A 177 -8.99 -16.30 -7.04
CA VAL A 177 -8.72 -17.03 -8.31
C VAL A 177 -8.44 -16.07 -9.47
N PHE A 178 -7.15 -15.91 -9.76
CA PHE A 178 -6.69 -15.06 -10.86
C PHE A 178 -6.62 -15.78 -12.22
N THR A 179 -7.29 -15.23 -13.23
CA THR A 179 -7.30 -15.72 -14.61
C THR A 179 -6.59 -14.73 -15.54
N TYR A 180 -5.49 -15.16 -16.18
CA TYR A 180 -4.78 -14.35 -17.19
C TYR A 180 -5.74 -13.89 -18.29
N ASP A 181 -5.95 -12.58 -18.39
CA ASP A 181 -6.80 -11.94 -19.38
C ASP A 181 -6.17 -10.65 -19.90
N LEU A 182 -6.20 -10.47 -21.22
CA LEU A 182 -5.75 -9.25 -21.89
C LEU A 182 -6.93 -8.48 -22.52
N GLU A 183 -8.17 -8.84 -22.17
CA GLU A 183 -9.38 -8.05 -22.47
C GLU A 183 -9.60 -6.96 -21.40
N LEU A 184 -9.09 -7.12 -20.16
CA LEU A 184 -9.03 -6.07 -19.12
C LEU A 184 -8.23 -4.84 -19.60
N ILE A 185 -6.92 -5.01 -19.75
CA ILE A 185 -6.02 -3.98 -20.29
C ILE A 185 -4.94 -4.64 -21.15
N ARG A 186 -4.66 -4.02 -22.29
CA ARG A 186 -3.67 -4.50 -23.26
C ARG A 186 -2.61 -3.43 -23.50
N ALA A 187 -1.64 -3.35 -22.58
CA ALA A 187 -0.60 -2.33 -22.50
C ALA A 187 0.46 -2.35 -23.64
N GLU A 188 0.04 -2.33 -24.90
CA GLU A 188 0.89 -2.30 -26.10
C GLU A 188 1.46 -0.90 -26.36
N THR A 189 2.69 -0.85 -26.86
CA THR A 189 3.36 0.41 -27.17
C THR A 189 2.81 1.03 -28.47
N THR A 190 2.40 2.30 -28.46
CA THR A 190 1.95 3.02 -29.69
C THR A 190 3.05 3.28 -30.72
N VAL A 191 4.32 3.15 -30.32
CA VAL A 191 5.52 3.28 -31.15
C VAL A 191 6.10 1.88 -31.42
N PRO A 192 6.63 1.56 -32.63
CA PRO A 192 7.12 0.22 -32.96
C PRO A 192 8.08 -0.38 -31.92
N SER A 193 7.63 -1.46 -31.29
CA SER A 193 8.22 -2.08 -30.12
C SER A 193 8.13 -3.61 -30.21
N ASP A 194 8.77 -4.32 -29.28
CA ASP A 194 8.46 -5.71 -28.90
C ASP A 194 7.80 -5.75 -27.50
N ASP A 195 7.28 -4.60 -27.08
CA ASP A 195 6.61 -4.26 -25.81
C ASP A 195 7.46 -4.41 -24.54
N SER A 196 8.69 -4.91 -24.68
CA SER A 196 9.68 -4.97 -23.60
C SER A 196 9.99 -3.63 -22.95
N GLY A 197 10.54 -3.74 -21.75
CA GLY A 197 11.09 -2.64 -20.98
C GLY A 197 10.13 -2.03 -19.98
N ASN A 198 9.18 -2.79 -19.43
CA ASN A 198 8.26 -2.33 -18.38
C ASN A 198 8.94 -2.48 -17.02
N TYR A 199 9.14 -1.38 -16.28
CA TYR A 199 9.91 -1.37 -15.03
C TYR A 199 8.97 -1.18 -13.84
N GLY A 200 8.64 0.06 -13.51
CA GLY A 200 7.69 0.44 -12.46
C GLY A 200 6.35 0.87 -13.03
N THR A 201 5.29 0.67 -12.26
CA THR A 201 3.91 0.99 -12.60
C THR A 201 3.17 1.60 -11.43
N THR A 202 2.32 2.57 -11.74
CA THR A 202 1.46 3.27 -10.77
C THR A 202 0.06 3.32 -11.39
N TRP A 203 -0.92 2.79 -10.67
CA TRP A 203 -2.34 3.00 -10.96
C TRP A 203 -2.80 4.23 -10.20
N THR A 204 -3.49 5.15 -10.87
CA THR A 204 -3.93 6.41 -10.25
C THR A 204 -5.02 7.08 -11.10
N ASP A 205 -6.03 7.66 -10.46
CA ASP A 205 -6.97 8.60 -11.08
C ASP A 205 -6.30 9.99 -11.17
N TYR A 206 -5.58 10.26 -12.27
CA TYR A 206 -4.77 11.48 -12.38
C TYR A 206 -5.54 12.67 -12.97
N ASP A 207 -6.63 12.43 -13.71
CA ASP A 207 -7.52 13.49 -14.22
C ASP A 207 -8.83 13.68 -13.45
N LEU A 208 -9.04 12.90 -12.38
CA LEU A 208 -10.04 13.08 -11.33
C LEU A 208 -11.47 12.94 -11.85
N ASP A 209 -11.68 11.99 -12.76
CA ASP A 209 -13.00 11.67 -13.32
C ASP A 209 -13.66 10.41 -12.72
N GLY A 210 -12.89 9.62 -11.96
CA GLY A 210 -13.36 8.55 -11.09
C GLY A 210 -13.03 7.13 -11.57
N ASP A 211 -12.26 6.97 -12.65
CA ASP A 211 -11.67 5.68 -13.04
C ASP A 211 -10.13 5.65 -12.98
N LEU A 212 -9.55 4.46 -12.76
CA LEU A 212 -8.11 4.30 -12.57
C LEU A 212 -7.35 4.24 -13.90
N ASP A 213 -6.34 5.09 -14.05
CA ASP A 213 -5.39 5.06 -15.14
C ASP A 213 -4.13 4.27 -14.80
N LEU A 214 -3.37 3.89 -15.83
CA LEU A 214 -2.08 3.18 -15.66
C LEU A 214 -0.90 3.94 -16.26
N TYR A 215 0.01 4.41 -15.41
CA TYR A 215 1.32 4.90 -15.83
C TYR A 215 2.37 3.78 -15.82
N ILE A 216 3.15 3.65 -16.90
CA ILE A 216 4.24 2.67 -17.06
C ILE A 216 5.57 3.37 -17.33
N SER A 217 6.51 3.25 -16.38
CA SER A 217 7.92 3.63 -16.58
C SER A 217 8.65 2.63 -17.47
N LYS A 218 9.35 3.11 -18.51
CA LYS A 218 10.06 2.25 -19.46
C LYS A 218 11.57 2.43 -19.52
N CYS A 219 12.29 1.31 -19.51
CA CYS A 219 13.74 1.22 -19.64
C CYS A 219 14.11 -0.01 -20.49
N ARG A 220 15.12 0.08 -21.38
CA ARG A 220 15.59 -1.10 -22.12
C ARG A 220 17.10 -1.12 -22.34
N LEU A 221 17.74 -2.05 -21.64
CA LEU A 221 19.18 -2.28 -21.72
C LEU A 221 19.66 -2.43 -23.18
N PHE A 222 20.78 -1.77 -23.48
CA PHE A 222 21.39 -1.66 -24.82
C PHE A 222 20.61 -0.87 -25.87
N SER A 223 19.40 -0.37 -25.59
CA SER A 223 18.80 0.67 -26.44
C SER A 223 19.41 2.04 -26.13
N ASN A 224 19.77 2.76 -27.18
CA ASN A 224 20.36 4.10 -27.13
C ASN A 224 19.61 5.09 -28.05
N ASN A 225 18.57 4.62 -28.74
CA ASN A 225 17.72 5.49 -29.56
C ASN A 225 16.68 6.13 -28.63
N PRO A 226 16.52 7.47 -28.60
CA PRO A 226 15.47 8.12 -27.81
C PRO A 226 14.07 7.78 -28.34
N ASP A 227 13.93 7.57 -29.66
CA ASP A 227 12.64 7.23 -30.30
C ASP A 227 12.34 5.71 -30.27
N ASP A 228 12.87 4.94 -29.30
CA ASP A 228 12.66 3.49 -29.19
C ASP A 228 11.46 3.22 -28.28
N GLY A 229 10.39 2.61 -28.82
CA GLY A 229 9.15 2.34 -28.06
C GLY A 229 9.37 1.57 -26.76
N ARG A 230 10.44 0.77 -26.67
CA ARG A 230 10.83 -0.01 -25.48
C ARG A 230 11.38 0.84 -24.33
N ARG A 231 11.49 2.15 -24.52
CA ARG A 231 12.00 3.15 -23.56
C ARG A 231 11.08 4.36 -23.39
N LEU A 232 9.97 4.40 -24.12
CA LEU A 232 9.05 5.53 -24.11
C LEU A 232 7.89 5.18 -23.19
N ASN A 233 7.78 5.93 -22.09
CA ASN A 233 6.76 5.72 -21.06
C ASN A 233 5.34 5.75 -21.65
N LEU A 234 4.43 5.06 -20.98
CA LEU A 234 3.03 4.95 -21.37
C LEU A 234 2.17 5.48 -20.22
N LEU A 235 1.04 6.10 -20.56
CA LEU A 235 0.01 6.55 -19.62
C LEU A 235 -1.29 6.17 -20.30
N PHE A 236 -1.90 5.11 -19.81
CA PHE A 236 -3.14 4.56 -20.32
C PHE A 236 -4.30 5.24 -19.60
N GLU A 237 -4.85 6.26 -20.25
CA GLU A 237 -6.07 6.96 -19.85
C GLU A 237 -7.27 6.04 -20.09
N ASN A 238 -8.07 5.79 -19.07
CA ASN A 238 -9.35 5.08 -19.16
C ASN A 238 -10.45 6.03 -19.71
N ASP A 239 -11.63 5.52 -20.02
CA ASP A 239 -12.74 6.30 -20.60
C ASP A 239 -14.09 6.11 -19.89
N GLY A 240 -14.07 5.63 -18.64
CA GLY A 240 -15.24 5.21 -17.86
C GLY A 240 -15.98 3.99 -18.39
N ASP A 241 -15.56 3.42 -19.53
CA ASP A 241 -16.09 2.19 -20.15
C ASP A 241 -14.97 1.12 -20.29
N ASN A 242 -13.88 1.24 -19.53
CA ASN A 242 -12.69 0.35 -19.51
C ASN A 242 -11.92 0.26 -20.85
N ASN A 243 -11.85 1.36 -21.63
CA ASN A 243 -11.13 1.42 -22.91
C ASN A 243 -9.86 2.30 -22.86
N PHE A 244 -8.80 1.72 -22.31
CA PHE A 244 -7.50 2.35 -22.14
C PHE A 244 -6.81 2.89 -23.43
N THR A 245 -6.32 4.13 -23.38
CA THR A 245 -5.61 4.83 -24.48
C THR A 245 -4.27 5.43 -24.02
N ASP A 246 -3.15 5.13 -24.72
CA ASP A 246 -1.85 5.75 -24.42
C ASP A 246 -1.81 7.24 -24.83
N VAL A 247 -1.87 8.12 -23.82
CA VAL A 247 -1.88 9.58 -23.93
C VAL A 247 -0.58 10.24 -23.45
N ALA A 248 0.43 9.49 -23.01
CA ALA A 248 1.61 10.04 -22.30
C ALA A 248 2.38 11.17 -23.03
N LEU A 249 2.34 11.23 -24.36
CA LEU A 249 2.94 12.34 -25.13
C LEU A 249 2.04 13.59 -25.16
N GLU A 250 0.73 13.39 -25.13
CA GLU A 250 -0.26 14.47 -25.17
C GLU A 250 -0.35 15.13 -23.79
N ARG A 251 -0.28 14.31 -22.72
CA ARG A 251 -0.17 14.71 -21.31
C ARG A 251 1.22 15.22 -20.89
N GLY A 252 2.27 15.01 -21.69
CA GLY A 252 3.62 15.54 -21.42
C GLY A 252 4.59 14.61 -20.68
N VAL A 253 4.10 13.60 -19.96
CA VAL A 253 4.88 12.62 -19.17
C VAL A 253 5.68 11.57 -19.96
N ARG A 254 5.95 11.82 -21.26
CA ARG A 254 6.77 10.94 -22.12
C ARG A 254 8.11 11.58 -22.53
N PRO A 255 9.05 11.78 -21.58
CA PRO A 255 10.37 12.27 -21.93
C PRO A 255 11.14 11.23 -22.78
N PRO A 256 12.09 11.66 -23.64
CA PRO A 256 12.93 10.78 -24.45
C PRO A 256 14.06 10.11 -23.65
N ALA A 257 13.76 9.69 -22.42
CA ALA A 257 14.67 9.20 -21.39
C ALA A 257 14.66 7.65 -21.29
N GLN A 258 14.98 7.13 -20.12
CA GLN A 258 14.53 5.83 -19.62
C GLN A 258 14.09 6.09 -18.19
N SER A 259 12.94 5.58 -17.77
CA SER A 259 12.50 5.69 -16.38
C SER A 259 12.35 4.33 -15.71
N TRP A 260 12.31 4.37 -14.38
CA TRP A 260 12.26 3.20 -13.51
C TRP A 260 11.00 3.20 -12.65
N SER A 261 10.64 4.34 -12.08
CA SER A 261 9.46 4.53 -11.24
C SER A 261 8.91 5.95 -11.42
N ALA A 262 7.63 6.13 -11.09
CA ALA A 262 7.02 7.43 -10.88
C ALA A 262 6.06 7.35 -9.68
N ASP A 263 5.72 8.50 -9.13
CA ASP A 263 4.64 8.66 -8.17
C ASP A 263 3.87 9.95 -8.48
N PHE A 264 2.61 10.01 -8.05
CA PHE A 264 1.64 11.07 -8.32
C PHE A 264 0.97 11.51 -7.01
N ALA A 265 0.92 12.82 -6.78
CA ALA A 265 0.28 13.44 -5.62
C ALA A 265 0.03 14.94 -5.91
N ASP A 266 -0.91 15.55 -5.20
CA ASP A 266 -1.16 17.01 -5.21
C ASP A 266 -0.08 17.70 -4.35
N ILE A 267 0.93 18.34 -4.96
CA ILE A 267 2.11 18.87 -4.23
C ILE A 267 1.92 20.29 -3.71
N ASP A 268 0.88 21.00 -4.13
CA ASP A 268 0.65 22.38 -3.72
C ASP A 268 -0.78 22.67 -3.22
N ASN A 269 -1.60 21.63 -3.15
CA ASN A 269 -2.99 21.64 -2.70
C ASN A 269 -3.89 22.51 -3.58
N ASP A 270 -3.61 22.60 -4.89
CA ASP A 270 -4.47 23.32 -5.85
C ASP A 270 -5.58 22.46 -6.48
N GLY A 271 -5.49 21.12 -6.30
CA GLY A 271 -6.57 20.19 -6.59
C GLY A 271 -6.47 19.47 -7.94
N ASP A 272 -5.27 19.28 -8.47
CA ASP A 272 -4.96 18.22 -9.43
C ASP A 272 -3.77 17.34 -8.97
N MET A 273 -3.43 16.31 -9.74
CA MET A 273 -2.34 15.39 -9.40
C MET A 273 -1.08 15.74 -10.20
N ASP A 274 0.00 16.09 -9.51
CA ASP A 274 1.33 16.25 -10.07
C ASP A 274 2.05 14.91 -10.24
N ALA A 275 3.28 14.93 -10.79
CA ALA A 275 4.07 13.71 -10.94
C ALA A 275 5.58 13.92 -10.72
N TYR A 276 6.22 12.98 -10.04
CA TYR A 276 7.68 12.87 -10.04
C TYR A 276 8.13 11.59 -10.75
N LEU A 277 9.11 11.72 -11.65
CA LEU A 277 9.61 10.64 -12.50
C LEU A 277 11.09 10.35 -12.24
N ASN A 278 11.41 9.14 -11.79
CA ASN A 278 12.78 8.66 -11.69
C ASN A 278 13.32 8.19 -13.04
N THR A 279 14.46 8.75 -13.47
CA THR A 279 15.14 8.29 -14.70
C THR A 279 16.44 7.55 -14.43
N HIS A 280 16.75 6.63 -15.35
CA HIS A 280 18.03 5.95 -15.44
C HIS A 280 19.03 6.83 -16.18
N VAL A 281 19.61 7.77 -15.44
CA VAL A 281 20.73 8.59 -15.88
C VAL A 281 22.02 7.76 -15.83
N SER A 282 23.05 8.20 -16.53
CA SER A 282 24.42 7.79 -16.20
C SER A 282 25.35 8.94 -16.52
N SER A 283 26.10 9.41 -15.52
CA SER A 283 26.91 10.62 -15.64
C SER A 283 27.95 10.54 -16.79
N PRO A 284 28.10 11.59 -17.63
CA PRO A 284 27.46 12.90 -17.54
C PRO A 284 26.05 12.92 -18.14
N VAL A 285 25.13 13.56 -17.42
CA VAL A 285 23.76 13.85 -17.86
C VAL A 285 23.76 14.49 -19.24
N VAL A 286 23.06 13.87 -20.19
CA VAL A 286 22.73 14.45 -21.48
C VAL A 286 21.29 14.97 -21.44
N ASP A 287 21.08 16.09 -22.10
CA ASP A 287 19.82 16.85 -22.14
C ASP A 287 18.59 15.95 -22.42
N HIS A 288 17.53 16.11 -21.62
CA HIS A 288 16.32 15.24 -21.56
C HIS A 288 16.51 13.80 -21.02
N GLN A 289 17.42 13.59 -20.06
CA GLN A 289 17.60 12.32 -19.34
C GLN A 289 17.76 12.54 -17.83
N ARG A 290 16.96 13.44 -17.23
CA ARG A 290 16.97 13.74 -15.79
C ARG A 290 15.70 13.20 -15.15
N SER A 291 15.78 12.83 -13.87
CA SER A 291 14.56 12.69 -13.08
C SER A 291 13.88 14.05 -13.00
N THR A 292 12.56 14.07 -13.05
CA THR A 292 11.79 15.28 -13.37
C THR A 292 10.62 15.39 -12.40
N LEU A 293 10.46 16.56 -11.77
CA LEU A 293 9.23 16.95 -11.11
C LEU A 293 8.38 17.71 -12.14
N TYR A 294 7.15 17.25 -12.33
CA TYR A 294 6.16 17.88 -13.20
C TYR A 294 5.06 18.50 -12.35
N GLU A 295 4.70 19.74 -12.68
CA GLU A 295 3.47 20.40 -12.25
C GLU A 295 2.35 20.06 -13.24
N ASN A 296 1.15 19.71 -12.79
CA ASN A 296 -0.06 19.76 -13.62
C ASN A 296 -0.71 21.14 -13.44
N ASP A 297 -1.17 21.80 -14.53
CA ASP A 297 -1.68 23.19 -14.47
C ASP A 297 -3.20 23.32 -14.66
N GLY A 298 -3.94 22.28 -14.25
CA GLY A 298 -5.40 22.22 -14.24
C GLY A 298 -6.05 21.84 -15.58
N ASP A 299 -5.27 21.39 -16.57
CA ASP A 299 -5.78 20.81 -17.83
C ASP A 299 -5.25 19.39 -18.15
N ASN A 300 -4.67 18.74 -17.14
CA ASN A 300 -4.11 17.39 -17.18
C ASN A 300 -2.95 17.33 -18.19
N VAL A 301 -2.03 18.29 -18.06
CA VAL A 301 -0.80 18.41 -18.84
C VAL A 301 0.36 18.75 -17.91
N PHE A 302 1.33 17.85 -17.88
CA PHE A 302 2.46 17.86 -16.98
C PHE A 302 3.63 18.70 -17.53
N VAL A 303 4.07 19.68 -16.75
CA VAL A 303 5.10 20.67 -17.08
C VAL A 303 6.31 20.52 -16.16
N ASP A 304 7.51 20.28 -16.73
CA ASP A 304 8.76 20.18 -15.96
C ASP A 304 9.06 21.49 -15.19
N ILE A 305 9.01 21.41 -13.85
CA ILE A 305 9.35 22.48 -12.91
C ILE A 305 10.67 22.25 -12.17
N THR A 306 11.46 21.22 -12.52
CA THR A 306 12.62 20.74 -11.73
C THR A 306 13.72 21.79 -11.45
N ASP A 307 13.94 22.75 -12.38
CA ASP A 307 14.87 23.88 -12.17
C ASP A 307 14.22 25.01 -11.35
N ALA A 308 12.89 25.17 -11.45
CA ALA A 308 12.13 26.16 -10.70
C ALA A 308 11.92 25.74 -9.23
N SER A 309 11.74 24.44 -8.97
CA SER A 309 11.56 23.87 -7.63
C SER A 309 12.83 23.87 -6.78
N GLY A 310 13.99 24.16 -7.38
CA GLY A 310 15.29 24.21 -6.70
C GLY A 310 15.96 22.84 -6.49
N MET A 311 15.30 21.73 -6.85
CA MET A 311 15.78 20.37 -6.61
C MET A 311 16.90 19.93 -7.58
N LEU A 312 17.12 20.66 -8.67
CA LEU A 312 17.95 20.25 -9.81
C LEU A 312 19.36 19.71 -9.45
N ASP A 313 20.09 20.39 -8.56
CA ASP A 313 21.45 20.01 -8.17
C ASP A 313 21.48 18.73 -7.29
N ASP A 314 20.42 18.49 -6.50
CA ASP A 314 20.29 17.32 -5.63
C ASP A 314 19.74 16.10 -6.36
N ILE A 315 18.82 16.30 -7.32
CA ILE A 315 18.37 15.27 -8.26
C ILE A 315 19.54 14.82 -9.16
N ASP A 316 20.33 15.75 -9.73
CA ASP A 316 21.52 15.41 -10.53
C ASP A 316 22.59 14.65 -9.73
N ALA A 317 22.49 14.64 -8.39
CA ALA A 317 23.37 13.88 -7.50
C ALA A 317 22.86 12.44 -7.21
N ILE A 318 21.65 12.08 -7.64
CA ILE A 318 21.11 10.71 -7.65
C ILE A 318 21.34 10.15 -9.06
N ASP A 319 22.38 9.33 -9.27
CA ASP A 319 22.81 8.90 -10.63
C ASP A 319 21.77 8.01 -11.32
N VAL A 320 21.17 7.05 -10.61
CA VAL A 320 20.08 6.20 -11.09
C VAL A 320 19.00 6.15 -10.02
N GLY A 321 17.94 6.94 -10.16
CA GLY A 321 16.77 6.83 -9.29
C GLY A 321 16.05 5.50 -9.51
N ILE A 322 15.63 4.84 -8.43
CA ILE A 322 14.97 3.52 -8.49
C ILE A 322 13.59 3.53 -7.86
N GLN A 323 13.39 4.15 -6.69
CA GLN A 323 12.09 4.35 -6.08
C GLN A 323 11.88 5.82 -5.72
N THR A 324 10.62 6.18 -5.65
CA THR A 324 10.10 7.47 -5.27
C THR A 324 8.78 7.28 -4.53
N HIS A 325 8.52 8.12 -3.52
CA HIS A 325 7.24 8.19 -2.84
C HIS A 325 6.94 9.61 -2.35
N PHE A 326 5.71 10.09 -2.53
CA PHE A 326 5.19 11.31 -1.93
C PHE A 326 4.48 11.00 -0.61
N GLU A 327 4.86 11.68 0.46
CA GLU A 327 4.17 11.63 1.77
C GLU A 327 4.50 12.90 2.56
N ASP A 328 3.62 13.35 3.46
CA ASP A 328 3.84 14.50 4.34
C ASP A 328 4.59 14.04 5.61
N PHE A 329 5.91 14.27 5.69
CA PHE A 329 6.73 13.72 6.80
C PHE A 329 6.87 14.68 7.99
N ASP A 330 6.60 15.97 7.82
CA ASP A 330 6.62 16.95 8.92
C ASP A 330 5.22 17.43 9.36
N ASN A 331 4.18 16.83 8.77
CA ASN A 331 2.76 17.03 9.03
C ASN A 331 2.30 18.48 8.82
N ASP A 332 2.99 19.28 8.00
CA ASP A 332 2.64 20.68 7.77
C ASP A 332 1.53 20.91 6.73
N GLY A 333 1.12 19.84 6.04
CA GLY A 333 -0.04 19.78 5.15
C GLY A 333 0.30 19.78 3.66
N PHE A 334 1.58 19.66 3.29
CA PHE A 334 2.04 19.52 1.92
C PHE A 334 2.87 18.24 1.79
N VAL A 335 2.72 17.50 0.68
CA VAL A 335 3.54 16.29 0.49
C VAL A 335 5.00 16.65 0.22
N ASP A 336 5.88 15.94 0.93
CA ASP A 336 7.30 15.88 0.66
C ASP A 336 7.60 14.74 -0.33
N LEU A 337 8.86 14.65 -0.78
CA LEU A 337 9.29 13.61 -1.72
C LEU A 337 10.50 12.82 -1.21
N LEU A 338 10.31 11.52 -1.00
CA LEU A 338 11.38 10.56 -0.76
C LEU A 338 11.84 9.95 -2.10
N VAL A 339 13.14 10.02 -2.40
CA VAL A 339 13.75 9.42 -3.61
C VAL A 339 14.94 8.55 -3.21
N THR A 340 15.02 7.32 -3.74
CA THR A 340 16.17 6.41 -3.58
C THR A 340 16.86 6.11 -4.91
N GLY A 341 18.12 5.68 -4.84
CA GLY A 341 18.97 5.44 -6.00
C GLY A 341 19.86 4.20 -5.90
N ALA A 342 20.21 3.64 -7.06
CA ALA A 342 20.83 2.32 -7.19
C ALA A 342 22.22 2.15 -6.55
N SER A 343 22.92 3.23 -6.19
CA SER A 343 24.21 3.16 -5.46
C SER A 343 24.10 3.65 -4.00
N GLY A 344 22.87 3.79 -3.48
CA GLY A 344 22.57 4.20 -2.11
C GLY A 344 22.45 5.72 -1.93
N GLU A 345 22.50 6.50 -3.02
CA GLU A 345 22.10 7.90 -2.99
C GLU A 345 20.60 8.00 -2.76
N HIS A 346 20.19 8.64 -1.68
CA HIS A 346 18.79 8.97 -1.40
C HIS A 346 18.66 10.47 -1.08
N ARG A 347 17.43 10.97 -1.13
CA ARG A 347 17.03 12.30 -0.66
C ARG A 347 15.63 12.22 -0.09
N LEU A 348 15.42 12.94 1.01
CA LEU A 348 14.10 13.40 1.42
C LEU A 348 14.06 14.90 1.09
N PHE A 349 13.05 15.33 0.33
CA PHE A 349 12.87 16.70 -0.14
C PHE A 349 11.64 17.29 0.56
N ILE A 350 11.85 18.25 1.44
CA ILE A 350 10.76 18.90 2.18
C ILE A 350 10.14 20.01 1.34
N ASN A 351 8.82 20.08 1.29
CA ASN A 351 8.06 21.05 0.52
C ASN A 351 8.05 22.43 1.20
N ASN A 352 8.37 23.50 0.47
CA ASN A 352 8.42 24.86 1.02
C ASN A 352 7.10 25.65 0.82
N HIS A 353 6.00 24.99 0.42
CA HIS A 353 4.64 25.56 0.18
C HIS A 353 4.56 26.56 -0.98
N ASP A 354 5.57 26.58 -1.84
CA ASP A 354 5.64 27.46 -3.02
C ASP A 354 6.15 26.73 -4.28
N ARG A 355 5.90 25.41 -4.36
CA ARG A 355 6.38 24.47 -5.38
C ARG A 355 7.91 24.35 -5.43
N THR A 356 8.61 24.85 -4.41
CA THR A 356 10.05 24.62 -4.22
C THR A 356 10.28 23.64 -3.07
N PHE A 357 11.38 22.89 -3.14
CA PHE A 357 11.71 21.88 -2.14
C PHE A 357 13.12 22.06 -1.59
N THR A 358 13.33 21.64 -0.34
CA THR A 358 14.61 21.65 0.36
C THR A 358 15.05 20.22 0.66
N ALA A 359 16.20 19.80 0.10
CA ALA A 359 16.75 18.48 0.37
C ALA A 359 17.33 18.38 1.80
N GLU A 360 16.91 17.36 2.55
CA GLU A 360 17.49 17.03 3.85
C GLU A 360 18.85 16.33 3.72
N ALA A 361 19.77 16.69 4.63
CA ALA A 361 21.20 16.41 4.45
C ALA A 361 21.65 15.02 4.92
N ASP A 362 20.95 14.43 5.90
CA ASP A 362 21.21 13.11 6.49
C ASP A 362 19.92 12.60 7.19
N PRO A 363 18.79 12.44 6.45
CA PRO A 363 17.49 12.11 7.05
C PRO A 363 17.51 10.74 7.75
N PHE A 364 18.20 9.76 7.16
CA PHE A 364 18.33 8.41 7.69
C PHE A 364 19.80 8.14 8.09
N PRO A 365 20.16 8.25 9.38
CA PRO A 365 21.55 8.16 9.84
C PRO A 365 22.07 6.71 9.80
N THR A 366 22.30 6.18 8.59
CA THR A 366 22.67 4.76 8.43
C THR A 366 24.06 4.46 8.98
N GLY A 367 24.95 5.45 9.04
CA GLY A 367 26.36 5.28 9.41
C GLY A 367 27.16 4.39 8.44
N GLY A 368 26.61 4.10 7.26
CA GLY A 368 27.12 3.15 6.28
C GLY A 368 26.80 3.58 4.84
N PRO A 369 26.39 2.65 3.95
CA PRO A 369 25.76 3.03 2.68
C PRO A 369 24.37 3.62 2.93
N GLY A 370 23.89 4.45 2.01
CA GLY A 370 22.54 5.01 2.11
C GLY A 370 21.46 4.03 1.64
N VAL A 371 20.21 4.45 1.82
CA VAL A 371 18.99 3.69 1.51
C VAL A 371 18.84 3.44 0.01
N GLN A 372 18.37 2.25 -0.37
CA GLN A 372 18.12 1.87 -1.77
C GLN A 372 16.66 1.46 -1.99
N SER A 373 16.08 0.66 -1.10
CA SER A 373 14.63 0.46 -1.06
C SER A 373 14.03 1.16 0.15
N ALA A 374 12.83 1.69 0.05
CA ALA A 374 12.12 2.32 1.17
C ALA A 374 10.61 2.07 1.07
N VAL A 375 9.98 1.78 2.20
CA VAL A 375 8.51 1.76 2.35
C VAL A 375 8.09 2.55 3.58
N VAL A 376 6.90 3.14 3.52
CA VAL A 376 6.41 4.18 4.43
C VAL A 376 5.06 3.81 5.04
N GLY A 377 4.89 4.13 6.33
CA GLY A 377 3.67 3.95 7.13
C GLY A 377 3.89 4.38 8.59
N ASP A 378 2.88 4.27 9.45
CA ASP A 378 2.92 4.77 10.84
C ASP A 378 3.29 3.65 11.83
N LEU A 379 4.59 3.44 12.02
CA LEU A 379 5.18 2.22 12.60
C LEU A 379 5.43 2.30 14.11
N ASP A 380 5.02 3.38 14.79
CA ASP A 380 4.68 3.33 16.22
C ASP A 380 3.31 3.93 16.63
N SER A 381 2.47 4.34 15.67
CA SER A 381 1.13 4.92 15.86
C SER A 381 1.13 6.26 16.59
N ASP A 382 2.19 7.06 16.44
CA ASP A 382 2.25 8.44 16.92
C ASP A 382 1.72 9.48 15.91
N GLY A 383 1.52 9.05 14.66
CA GLY A 383 1.00 9.85 13.56
C GLY A 383 2.03 10.63 12.77
N PHE A 384 3.31 10.23 12.80
CA PHE A 384 4.33 10.73 11.88
C PHE A 384 4.81 9.58 10.97
N PRO A 385 4.80 9.74 9.63
CA PRO A 385 5.22 8.66 8.73
C PRO A 385 6.68 8.21 8.96
N ASP A 386 6.85 6.91 9.16
CA ASP A 386 8.11 6.20 9.38
C ASP A 386 8.65 5.53 8.12
N VAL A 387 9.89 5.06 8.16
CA VAL A 387 10.54 4.42 6.99
C VAL A 387 11.19 3.08 7.35
N VAL A 388 10.85 2.03 6.59
CA VAL A 388 11.65 0.79 6.55
C VAL A 388 12.60 0.86 5.35
N ALA A 389 13.89 0.92 5.64
CA ALA A 389 14.96 1.08 4.67
C ALA A 389 15.64 -0.26 4.33
N GLY A 390 15.62 -0.62 3.05
CA GLY A 390 16.24 -1.81 2.48
C GLY A 390 17.54 -1.53 1.71
N PHE A 391 18.41 -2.53 1.62
CA PHE A 391 19.76 -2.40 1.06
C PHE A 391 20.11 -3.48 0.04
N ALA A 392 20.57 -3.08 -1.16
CA ALA A 392 20.77 -3.94 -2.32
C ALA A 392 22.20 -3.89 -2.93
N ASN A 393 22.64 -5.00 -3.51
CA ASN A 393 23.78 -5.05 -4.42
C ASN A 393 23.33 -4.63 -5.84
N GLY A 394 23.30 -3.32 -6.10
CA GLY A 394 22.73 -2.76 -7.33
C GLY A 394 21.28 -2.36 -7.09
N TYR A 395 20.35 -3.01 -7.78
CA TYR A 395 18.96 -2.56 -7.84
C TYR A 395 18.06 -3.21 -6.79
N ASN A 396 18.05 -4.54 -6.76
CA ASN A 396 17.11 -5.34 -5.97
C ASN A 396 17.73 -6.59 -5.34
N GLN A 397 18.92 -7.01 -5.79
CA GLN A 397 19.61 -8.16 -5.20
C GLN A 397 19.95 -7.86 -3.73
N PRO A 398 19.59 -8.72 -2.76
CA PRO A 398 20.00 -8.61 -1.35
C PRO A 398 21.48 -8.23 -1.15
N SER A 399 21.72 -7.27 -0.26
CA SER A 399 23.09 -6.83 0.06
C SER A 399 23.78 -7.71 1.12
N GLY A 400 23.00 -8.39 1.97
CA GLY A 400 23.47 -9.01 3.21
C GLY A 400 23.75 -7.99 4.33
N MET A 401 23.34 -6.73 4.15
CA MET A 401 23.15 -5.76 5.22
C MET A 401 21.67 -5.77 5.55
N SER A 402 21.35 -5.77 6.83
CA SER A 402 19.97 -5.93 7.27
C SER A 402 19.16 -4.65 7.06
N ASP A 403 17.90 -4.83 6.68
CA ASP A 403 16.93 -3.75 6.54
C ASP A 403 16.66 -3.12 7.91
N ARG A 404 16.27 -1.84 7.92
CA ARG A 404 16.24 -1.01 9.14
C ARG A 404 14.95 -0.23 9.29
N LEU A 405 14.46 -0.15 10.52
CA LEU A 405 13.36 0.72 10.90
C LEU A 405 13.93 2.09 11.32
N PHE A 406 13.46 3.14 10.68
CA PHE A 406 13.73 4.53 11.01
C PHE A 406 12.42 5.18 11.45
N LEU A 407 12.32 5.49 12.75
CA LEU A 407 11.17 6.20 13.30
C LEU A 407 11.34 7.71 13.18
N ASN A 408 10.29 8.41 12.75
CA ASN A 408 10.20 9.84 12.70
C ASN A 408 10.10 10.39 14.14
N PRO A 409 10.96 11.34 14.58
CA PRO A 409 10.85 11.89 15.92
C PRO A 409 9.66 12.85 16.11
N GLY A 410 8.94 13.16 15.03
CA GLY A 410 7.76 14.02 15.02
C GLY A 410 8.02 15.47 15.41
N ASN A 411 6.94 16.23 15.51
CA ASN A 411 6.96 17.64 15.94
C ASN A 411 5.62 18.06 16.62
N ASP A 412 5.32 19.37 16.68
CA ASP A 412 4.11 19.92 17.33
C ASP A 412 2.89 20.08 16.38
N ASN A 413 3.02 19.70 15.10
CA ASN A 413 1.95 19.74 14.10
C ASN A 413 0.88 18.67 14.36
N ASN A 414 -0.31 18.91 13.81
CA ASN A 414 -1.48 18.04 13.94
C ASN A 414 -1.69 17.24 12.66
N TRP A 415 -2.40 16.12 12.78
CA TRP A 415 -2.58 15.14 11.70
C TRP A 415 -3.94 14.44 11.75
N ILE A 416 -4.26 13.67 10.72
CA ILE A 416 -5.30 12.63 10.75
C ILE A 416 -4.89 11.46 9.85
N ASN A 417 -5.09 10.24 10.33
CA ASN A 417 -4.92 9.02 9.54
C ASN A 417 -6.30 8.50 9.14
N VAL A 418 -6.48 8.14 7.87
CA VAL A 418 -7.75 7.60 7.34
C VAL A 418 -7.52 6.18 6.84
N ARG A 419 -8.17 5.21 7.46
CA ARG A 419 -8.18 3.79 7.06
C ARG A 419 -9.52 3.45 6.41
N LEU A 420 -9.49 2.64 5.37
CA LEU A 420 -10.66 2.31 4.54
C LEU A 420 -10.93 0.80 4.52
N THR A 421 -12.20 0.43 4.32
CA THR A 421 -12.62 -0.93 3.95
C THR A 421 -13.76 -0.85 2.94
N GLY A 422 -13.57 -1.43 1.76
CA GLY A 422 -14.60 -1.54 0.73
C GLY A 422 -15.66 -2.60 1.05
N VAL A 423 -16.81 -2.49 0.40
CA VAL A 423 -17.98 -3.38 0.53
C VAL A 423 -18.65 -3.65 -0.83
N GLU A 424 -18.85 -2.63 -1.66
CA GLU A 424 -19.18 -2.77 -3.09
C GLU A 424 -17.89 -2.67 -3.94
N SER A 425 -16.95 -1.82 -3.53
CA SER A 425 -15.55 -1.80 -3.95
C SER A 425 -14.74 -2.90 -3.25
N ASN A 426 -13.55 -3.20 -3.78
CA ASN A 426 -12.63 -4.19 -3.18
C ASN A 426 -12.33 -3.92 -1.70
N ALA A 427 -12.22 -4.99 -0.89
CA ALA A 427 -12.12 -4.89 0.57
C ALA A 427 -10.95 -4.03 1.06
N SER A 428 -9.83 -4.01 0.32
CA SER A 428 -8.64 -3.19 0.63
C SER A 428 -8.79 -1.70 0.31
N GLY A 429 -9.89 -1.29 -0.34
CA GLY A 429 -10.15 0.11 -0.72
C GLY A 429 -9.21 0.63 -1.82
N VAL A 430 -8.56 -0.25 -2.58
CA VAL A 430 -7.59 0.13 -3.64
C VAL A 430 -8.30 0.93 -4.71
N GLY A 431 -7.75 2.10 -5.03
CA GLY A 431 -8.33 3.10 -5.94
C GLY A 431 -9.26 4.11 -5.27
N ALA A 432 -9.52 4.01 -3.97
CA ALA A 432 -10.30 5.03 -3.27
C ALA A 432 -9.51 6.33 -3.11
N MET A 433 -10.14 7.45 -3.47
CA MET A 433 -9.60 8.80 -3.35
C MET A 433 -10.15 9.47 -2.09
N VAL A 434 -9.26 9.80 -1.14
CA VAL A 434 -9.60 10.49 0.10
C VAL A 434 -9.27 11.98 -0.04
N GLU A 435 -10.28 12.83 0.11
CA GLU A 435 -10.12 14.28 0.19
C GLU A 435 -10.28 14.76 1.65
N LEU A 436 -9.32 15.53 2.15
CA LEU A 436 -9.39 16.22 3.44
C LEU A 436 -9.66 17.71 3.23
N HIS A 437 -10.75 18.22 3.83
CA HIS A 437 -11.20 19.61 3.67
C HIS A 437 -11.06 20.39 4.99
N GLY A 438 -10.58 21.64 4.92
CA GLY A 438 -10.45 22.53 6.08
C GLY A 438 -10.24 24.01 5.72
N GLU A 439 -9.92 24.88 6.70
CA GLU A 439 -9.68 26.31 6.43
C GLU A 439 -8.46 26.56 5.50
N TRP A 440 -7.56 25.58 5.36
CA TRP A 440 -6.40 25.62 4.45
C TRP A 440 -6.75 25.36 2.98
N GLY A 441 -7.82 24.60 2.70
CA GLY A 441 -8.15 24.13 1.36
C GLY A 441 -8.55 22.65 1.36
N VAL A 442 -8.13 21.95 0.31
CA VAL A 442 -8.31 20.50 0.13
C VAL A 442 -6.92 19.87 0.05
N GLN A 443 -6.75 18.67 0.62
CA GLN A 443 -5.62 17.79 0.36
C GLN A 443 -6.15 16.46 -0.19
N ARG A 444 -5.40 15.77 -1.04
CA ARG A 444 -5.79 14.46 -1.61
C ARG A 444 -4.78 13.36 -1.38
N ARG A 445 -5.26 12.15 -1.13
CA ARG A 445 -4.46 10.91 -1.05
C ARG A 445 -5.27 9.74 -1.61
N GLU A 446 -4.58 8.86 -2.34
CA GLU A 446 -5.17 7.69 -3.00
C GLU A 446 -4.63 6.40 -2.38
N VAL A 447 -5.45 5.35 -2.26
CA VAL A 447 -5.01 4.02 -1.80
C VAL A 447 -4.51 3.19 -2.99
N ARG A 448 -3.27 2.70 -2.93
CA ARG A 448 -2.65 1.93 -4.01
C ARG A 448 -2.01 0.64 -3.51
N ALA A 449 -2.34 -0.49 -4.14
CA ALA A 449 -1.79 -1.80 -3.80
C ALA A 449 -0.53 -2.13 -4.63
N GLY A 450 0.56 -1.47 -4.26
CA GLY A 450 1.85 -1.55 -4.92
C GLY A 450 2.05 -0.40 -5.91
N GLU A 451 3.26 0.14 -5.94
CA GLU A 451 3.62 1.31 -6.74
C GLU A 451 5.14 1.42 -6.95
N SER A 452 5.58 2.50 -7.59
CA SER A 452 6.99 2.86 -7.68
C SER A 452 7.86 1.78 -8.36
N TYR A 453 8.78 1.11 -7.65
CA TYR A 453 9.51 -0.06 -8.15
C TYR A 453 9.54 -1.18 -7.10
N GLY A 454 8.54 -2.05 -7.18
CA GLY A 454 8.51 -3.35 -6.50
C GLY A 454 8.17 -3.33 -5.00
N ILE A 455 7.52 -2.26 -4.53
CA ILE A 455 7.19 -2.00 -3.12
C ILE A 455 5.70 -1.66 -2.94
N VAL A 456 5.22 -1.72 -1.69
CA VAL A 456 3.88 -1.27 -1.27
C VAL A 456 4.02 -0.38 -0.04
N ASN A 457 3.42 0.82 -0.04
CA ASN A 457 3.34 1.67 1.15
C ASN A 457 2.00 1.45 1.87
N SER A 458 1.85 2.04 3.05
CA SER A 458 0.64 1.91 3.87
C SER A 458 -0.65 2.18 3.11
N PHE A 459 -1.71 1.43 3.42
CA PHE A 459 -3.06 1.74 2.96
C PHE A 459 -3.73 2.81 3.83
N THR A 460 -3.22 3.05 5.03
CA THR A 460 -3.58 4.20 5.84
C THR A 460 -3.20 5.47 5.07
N ARG A 461 -4.16 6.36 4.81
CA ARG A 461 -3.90 7.65 4.14
C ARG A 461 -3.62 8.70 5.20
N HIS A 462 -2.36 9.16 5.22
CA HIS A 462 -1.87 10.16 6.15
C HIS A 462 -2.11 11.58 5.64
N PHE A 463 -2.45 12.48 6.56
CA PHE A 463 -2.61 13.90 6.27
C PHE A 463 -2.10 14.73 7.46
N GLY A 464 -1.06 15.54 7.23
CA GLY A 464 -0.73 16.66 8.10
C GLY A 464 -1.70 17.82 7.90
N ILE A 465 -1.93 18.60 8.96
CA ILE A 465 -2.72 19.84 8.92
C ILE A 465 -1.98 21.01 9.61
N GLY A 466 -0.68 20.85 9.86
CA GLY A 466 0.16 21.85 10.50
C GLY A 466 -0.39 22.28 11.87
N THR A 467 -0.54 23.59 12.06
CA THR A 467 -1.06 24.15 13.32
C THR A 467 -2.59 24.22 13.41
N GLU A 468 -3.32 23.71 12.42
CA GLU A 468 -4.78 23.76 12.40
C GLU A 468 -5.40 22.80 13.42
N ASN A 469 -6.58 23.16 13.93
CA ASN A 469 -7.19 22.49 15.10
C ASN A 469 -8.60 21.95 14.87
N ALA A 470 -9.06 21.95 13.62
CA ALA A 470 -10.33 21.40 13.19
C ALA A 470 -10.26 21.02 11.71
N ILE A 471 -10.89 19.91 11.37
CA ILE A 471 -11.15 19.48 9.99
C ILE A 471 -12.60 19.84 9.67
N GLU A 472 -12.92 20.24 8.43
CA GLU A 472 -14.31 20.44 7.99
C GLU A 472 -14.96 19.10 7.62
N SER A 473 -14.31 18.32 6.77
CA SER A 473 -14.74 16.97 6.41
C SER A 473 -13.62 16.11 5.83
N VAL A 474 -13.77 14.79 5.96
CA VAL A 474 -13.10 13.79 5.10
C VAL A 474 -14.16 13.27 4.12
N VAL A 475 -13.86 13.32 2.82
CA VAL A 475 -14.70 12.76 1.75
C VAL A 475 -13.95 11.59 1.13
N ILE A 476 -14.63 10.47 0.92
CA ILE A 476 -14.07 9.28 0.30
C ILE A 476 -14.86 9.03 -0.98
N ASN A 477 -14.18 9.08 -2.12
CA ASN A 477 -14.73 8.63 -3.40
C ASN A 477 -14.22 7.21 -3.63
N TRP A 478 -15.14 6.25 -3.70
CA TRP A 478 -14.82 4.83 -3.83
C TRP A 478 -14.85 4.38 -5.30
N PRO A 479 -14.09 3.33 -5.69
CA PRO A 479 -14.12 2.76 -7.04
C PRO A 479 -15.52 2.36 -7.55
N SER A 480 -16.44 1.98 -6.66
CA SER A 480 -17.86 1.72 -6.97
C SER A 480 -18.65 2.95 -7.47
N GLY A 481 -18.07 4.15 -7.36
CA GLY A 481 -18.76 5.42 -7.53
C GLY A 481 -19.58 5.85 -6.30
N GLN A 482 -19.51 5.11 -5.19
CA GLN A 482 -20.03 5.57 -3.90
C GLN A 482 -19.19 6.75 -3.37
N VAL A 483 -19.85 7.68 -2.67
CA VAL A 483 -19.17 8.78 -1.97
C VAL A 483 -19.66 8.82 -0.52
N ASP A 484 -18.73 8.68 0.41
CA ASP A 484 -18.97 8.77 1.85
C ASP A 484 -18.35 10.03 2.45
N THR A 485 -18.86 10.50 3.59
CA THR A 485 -18.39 11.74 4.21
C THR A 485 -18.41 11.69 5.74
N VAL A 486 -17.24 11.89 6.35
CA VAL A 486 -17.08 12.13 7.79
C VAL A 486 -17.06 13.64 8.02
N LEU A 487 -18.08 14.17 8.69
CA LEU A 487 -18.19 15.59 9.01
C LEU A 487 -17.48 15.92 10.32
N ALA A 488 -16.63 16.96 10.29
CA ALA A 488 -15.88 17.48 11.44
C ALA A 488 -15.22 16.43 12.35
N PRO A 489 -14.39 15.50 11.81
CA PRO A 489 -13.63 14.56 12.63
C PRO A 489 -12.66 15.28 13.57
N GLY A 490 -12.29 14.60 14.65
CA GLY A 490 -11.19 15.01 15.51
C GLY A 490 -9.83 14.91 14.82
N ILE A 491 -8.88 15.70 15.31
CA ILE A 491 -7.47 15.69 14.91
C ILE A 491 -6.66 14.76 15.81
N ASN A 492 -5.46 14.39 15.37
CA ASN A 492 -4.46 13.56 16.05
C ASN A 492 -5.04 12.20 16.47
N GLN A 493 -5.64 11.52 15.47
CA GLN A 493 -6.27 10.22 15.61
C GLN A 493 -6.29 9.49 14.26
N THR A 494 -6.34 8.16 14.31
CA THR A 494 -6.72 7.32 13.18
C THR A 494 -8.23 7.13 13.19
N ILE A 495 -8.87 7.38 12.04
CA ILE A 495 -10.27 7.02 11.79
C ILE A 495 -10.35 5.84 10.83
N HIS A 496 -11.40 5.03 10.97
CA HIS A 496 -11.72 3.94 10.06
C HIS A 496 -13.10 4.21 9.43
N VAL A 497 -13.17 4.13 8.09
CA VAL A 497 -14.39 4.32 7.31
C VAL A 497 -14.65 3.07 6.48
N THR A 498 -15.82 2.48 6.65
CA THR A 498 -16.32 1.40 5.80
C THR A 498 -17.24 1.98 4.73
N GLU A 499 -17.09 1.53 3.49
CA GLU A 499 -17.94 1.95 2.37
C GLU A 499 -19.43 1.73 2.67
N GLY A 500 -20.27 2.71 2.33
CA GLY A 500 -21.71 2.64 2.63
C GLY A 500 -22.05 2.83 4.09
N CYS A 501 -21.21 3.54 4.83
CA CYS A 501 -21.46 3.97 6.20
C CYS A 501 -22.78 4.78 6.32
N PRO A 502 -23.47 4.74 7.48
CA PRO A 502 -24.78 5.36 7.64
C PRO A 502 -24.76 6.87 7.35
N GLU A 503 -25.76 7.40 6.63
CA GLU A 503 -25.90 8.86 6.46
C GLU A 503 -26.24 9.59 7.77
N LEU A 504 -26.83 8.87 8.75
CA LEU A 504 -27.34 9.40 10.02
C LEU A 504 -27.10 8.43 11.18
N PHE A 505 -26.70 8.98 12.32
CA PHE A 505 -26.77 8.36 13.64
C PHE A 505 -27.86 9.02 14.51
N TYR A 506 -28.34 8.29 15.50
CA TYR A 506 -29.49 8.58 16.36
C TYR A 506 -29.06 8.64 17.82
N ALA A 507 -29.60 9.57 18.61
CA ALA A 507 -29.11 9.79 19.98
C ALA A 507 -29.55 8.67 20.93
N ASP A 508 -28.56 7.92 21.43
CA ASP A 508 -28.71 6.89 22.46
C ASP A 508 -28.64 7.58 23.83
N THR A 509 -29.80 7.79 24.45
CA THR A 509 -29.96 8.70 25.61
C THR A 509 -29.90 8.00 26.96
N ASP A 510 -30.29 6.73 27.00
CA ASP A 510 -30.31 5.84 28.17
C ASP A 510 -29.21 4.78 28.14
N GLY A 511 -28.65 4.44 26.97
CA GLY A 511 -27.40 3.70 26.82
C GLY A 511 -27.58 2.22 26.45
N ASP A 512 -28.63 1.85 25.72
CA ASP A 512 -28.94 0.46 25.38
C ASP A 512 -28.42 0.00 24.01
N GLY A 513 -28.06 0.93 23.12
CA GLY A 513 -27.56 0.67 21.77
C GLY A 513 -28.52 1.01 20.62
N PHE A 514 -29.74 1.47 20.92
CA PHE A 514 -30.73 2.01 19.99
C PHE A 514 -30.88 3.53 20.23
N GLY A 515 -31.50 4.27 19.30
CA GLY A 515 -31.49 5.73 19.40
C GLY A 515 -32.67 6.48 18.78
N ASP A 516 -32.87 7.69 19.31
CA ASP A 516 -34.02 8.57 19.03
C ASP A 516 -34.08 9.04 17.56
N VAL A 517 -35.09 8.53 16.83
CA VAL A 517 -35.46 8.93 15.46
C VAL A 517 -35.72 10.44 15.27
N ALA A 518 -36.01 11.18 16.34
CA ALA A 518 -36.21 12.62 16.33
C ALA A 518 -34.92 13.42 16.61
N THR A 519 -33.86 12.79 17.12
CA THR A 519 -32.60 13.44 17.49
C THR A 519 -31.43 12.81 16.71
N THR A 520 -31.28 13.23 15.46
CA THR A 520 -30.26 12.71 14.54
C THR A 520 -29.04 13.62 14.36
N THR A 521 -27.92 13.02 13.96
CA THR A 521 -26.72 13.69 13.49
C THR A 521 -26.18 12.98 12.24
N PRO A 522 -25.77 13.71 11.19
CA PRO A 522 -25.18 13.11 10.00
C PRO A 522 -23.69 12.76 10.18
N GLY A 523 -23.19 11.88 9.32
CA GLY A 523 -21.79 11.49 9.19
C GLY A 523 -21.60 9.98 9.28
N CYS A 524 -20.41 9.51 8.91
CA CYS A 524 -20.08 8.08 8.80
C CYS A 524 -19.49 7.40 10.04
N ILE A 525 -19.11 8.16 11.08
CA ILE A 525 -18.56 7.64 12.35
C ILE A 525 -19.49 8.11 13.49
N PRO A 526 -19.93 7.22 14.40
CA PRO A 526 -20.90 7.57 15.44
C PRO A 526 -20.31 8.59 16.42
N PRO A 527 -20.91 9.78 16.59
CA PRO A 527 -20.53 10.68 17.67
C PRO A 527 -20.83 10.06 19.04
N ALA A 528 -20.08 10.43 20.08
CA ALA A 528 -20.29 9.88 21.42
C ALA A 528 -21.72 10.13 21.94
N GLY A 529 -22.44 9.05 22.26
CA GLY A 529 -23.86 9.09 22.63
C GLY A 529 -24.83 9.01 21.44
N TYR A 530 -24.37 8.50 20.29
CA TYR A 530 -25.20 8.22 19.12
C TYR A 530 -24.88 6.83 18.55
N VAL A 531 -25.89 6.19 17.96
CA VAL A 531 -25.85 4.83 17.38
C VAL A 531 -26.50 4.80 16.00
N ALA A 532 -26.22 3.76 15.20
CA ALA A 532 -26.72 3.67 13.82
C ALA A 532 -28.17 3.12 13.75
N ASP A 533 -28.59 2.38 14.78
CA ASP A 533 -29.91 1.79 14.84
C ASP A 533 -30.92 2.78 15.42
N ALA A 534 -32.09 2.86 14.79
CA ALA A 534 -33.17 3.78 15.11
C ALA A 534 -34.48 3.05 15.42
N THR A 535 -34.38 1.78 15.81
CA THR A 535 -35.54 0.90 16.06
C THR A 535 -36.00 0.86 17.52
N ASP A 536 -35.45 1.75 18.36
CA ASP A 536 -35.90 2.05 19.72
C ASP A 536 -37.43 2.23 19.80
N CYS A 537 -38.05 1.73 20.88
CA CYS A 537 -39.47 1.92 21.16
C CYS A 537 -39.79 2.79 22.38
N ASP A 538 -38.83 3.12 23.26
CA ASP A 538 -38.95 4.12 24.33
C ASP A 538 -37.59 4.74 24.67
N ASP A 539 -37.22 5.84 23.99
CA ASP A 539 -35.92 6.57 24.04
C ASP A 539 -35.55 7.20 25.41
N ALA A 540 -36.13 6.71 26.50
CA ALA A 540 -35.95 7.13 27.88
C ALA A 540 -35.87 5.99 28.89
N ASP A 541 -35.97 4.72 28.45
CA ASP A 541 -35.95 3.52 29.31
C ASP A 541 -35.27 2.33 28.62
N GLY A 542 -33.93 2.31 28.61
CA GLY A 542 -33.07 1.28 28.01
C GLY A 542 -33.15 -0.16 28.60
N ASP A 543 -34.26 -0.50 29.23
CA ASP A 543 -34.74 -1.89 29.40
C ASP A 543 -35.81 -2.24 28.30
N ASN A 544 -36.13 -1.34 27.35
CA ASN A 544 -37.20 -1.49 26.34
C ASN A 544 -36.69 -1.29 24.89
N PHE A 545 -36.10 -2.33 24.29
CA PHE A 545 -35.51 -2.27 22.95
C PHE A 545 -35.66 -3.58 22.16
N PRO A 546 -35.58 -3.53 20.81
CA PRO A 546 -35.80 -4.69 19.94
C PRO A 546 -35.02 -5.96 20.34
N GLY A 547 -35.74 -6.96 20.83
CA GLY A 547 -35.21 -8.27 21.21
C GLY A 547 -34.56 -8.35 22.60
N ASN A 548 -34.77 -7.37 23.49
CA ASN A 548 -34.47 -7.54 24.92
C ASN A 548 -35.32 -8.68 25.53
N PRO A 549 -34.86 -9.45 26.54
CA PRO A 549 -35.72 -10.46 27.16
C PRO A 549 -36.78 -9.85 28.09
N GLU A 550 -38.06 -10.04 27.75
CA GLU A 550 -39.22 -9.68 28.58
C GLU A 550 -39.05 -9.92 30.09
N VAL A 551 -39.48 -8.93 30.86
CA VAL A 551 -39.61 -8.95 32.31
C VAL A 551 -41.01 -8.53 32.75
N CYS A 552 -41.46 -9.11 33.85
CA CYS A 552 -42.84 -8.99 34.34
C CYS A 552 -43.08 -7.67 35.09
N ASP A 553 -43.14 -6.55 34.37
CA ASP A 553 -43.24 -5.18 34.92
C ASP A 553 -44.30 -4.26 34.27
N GLU A 554 -45.11 -4.78 33.35
CA GLU A 554 -46.13 -4.05 32.55
C GLU A 554 -45.58 -3.18 31.40
N ALA A 555 -44.30 -3.34 30.99
CA ALA A 555 -43.71 -2.80 29.76
C ALA A 555 -43.70 -3.80 28.58
N ASP A 556 -43.32 -3.30 27.40
CA ASP A 556 -43.03 -4.06 26.17
C ASP A 556 -41.51 -3.96 26.01
N ASN A 557 -40.76 -4.91 26.60
CA ASN A 557 -39.31 -4.81 26.71
C ASN A 557 -38.63 -5.19 25.39
N ASP A 558 -39.21 -6.11 24.62
CA ASP A 558 -38.63 -6.62 23.37
C ASP A 558 -39.11 -5.88 22.10
N CYS A 559 -40.03 -4.93 22.26
CA CYS A 559 -40.65 -4.11 21.22
C CYS A 559 -41.46 -4.88 20.16
N ASP A 560 -41.92 -6.13 20.41
CA ASP A 560 -42.76 -6.89 19.45
C ASP A 560 -44.23 -6.40 19.39
N GLY A 561 -44.69 -5.65 20.40
CA GLY A 561 -46.03 -5.06 20.50
C GLY A 561 -47.04 -5.85 21.35
N GLU A 562 -46.64 -6.98 21.95
CA GLU A 562 -47.31 -7.56 23.12
C GLU A 562 -46.66 -7.02 24.43
N ILE A 563 -47.11 -7.46 25.61
CA ILE A 563 -46.66 -6.97 26.93
C ILE A 563 -46.62 -8.15 27.91
N ASP A 564 -45.51 -8.31 28.64
CA ASP A 564 -45.26 -9.39 29.60
C ASP A 564 -45.47 -10.82 29.02
N GLU A 565 -45.23 -11.09 27.72
CA GLU A 565 -45.63 -12.38 27.17
C GLU A 565 -44.79 -13.56 27.70
N GLY A 566 -45.45 -14.71 27.85
CA GLY A 566 -44.89 -15.83 28.63
C GLY A 566 -45.01 -15.70 30.16
N PHE A 567 -45.37 -14.53 30.72
CA PHE A 567 -45.61 -14.39 32.16
C PHE A 567 -47.10 -14.51 32.56
N ASP A 568 -47.42 -15.64 33.20
CA ASP A 568 -48.78 -15.97 33.64
C ASP A 568 -49.19 -15.20 34.93
N GLY A 569 -49.26 -13.86 34.87
CA GLY A 569 -49.98 -13.02 35.84
C GLY A 569 -49.26 -11.84 36.50
N CYS A 570 -48.66 -10.92 35.73
CA CYS A 570 -47.93 -9.73 36.25
C CYS A 570 -48.77 -8.71 37.02
N SER A 571 -50.10 -8.66 36.80
CA SER A 571 -51.06 -7.77 37.49
C SER A 571 -51.08 -7.93 39.04
N GLY A 572 -50.15 -7.26 39.72
CA GLY A 572 -50.00 -7.19 41.17
C GLY A 572 -51.10 -6.40 41.89
N THR A 573 -52.34 -6.91 41.93
CA THR A 573 -53.43 -6.27 42.67
C THR A 573 -53.21 -6.28 44.19
N THR A 574 -52.65 -5.17 44.68
CA THR A 574 -52.45 -4.90 46.11
C THR A 574 -53.74 -4.99 46.91
N SER A 575 -53.93 -6.08 47.66
CA SER A 575 -55.06 -6.27 48.56
C SER A 575 -54.59 -6.52 50.01
N THR A 576 -54.75 -5.49 50.83
CA THR A 576 -54.44 -5.55 52.26
C THR A 576 -55.53 -6.28 53.07
N SER A 577 -55.07 -6.97 54.14
CA SER A 577 -55.83 -7.44 55.31
C SER A 577 -56.60 -8.78 55.22
N GLY A 578 -56.51 -9.63 56.27
CA GLY A 578 -57.47 -10.73 56.43
C GLY A 578 -57.08 -11.97 57.26
N SER A 579 -56.72 -11.80 58.53
CA SER A 579 -56.65 -12.86 59.59
C SER A 579 -57.53 -14.13 59.40
N GLY A 580 -56.91 -15.32 59.57
CA GLY A 580 -57.38 -16.28 60.59
C GLY A 580 -57.99 -17.64 60.17
N SER A 581 -57.15 -18.68 60.22
CA SER A 581 -57.34 -20.02 60.83
C SER A 581 -58.61 -20.89 60.60
N SER A 582 -58.33 -22.18 60.38
CA SER A 582 -59.22 -23.37 60.49
C SER A 582 -60.19 -23.62 59.32
N GLY A 583 -60.23 -24.78 58.66
CA GLY A 583 -59.46 -26.02 58.82
C GLY A 583 -60.36 -27.26 58.76
N THR A 584 -60.17 -28.14 57.78
CA THR A 584 -60.66 -29.53 57.80
C THR A 584 -59.78 -30.42 56.92
N THR A 585 -59.31 -31.53 57.49
CA THR A 585 -58.33 -32.47 56.92
C THR A 585 -59.01 -33.68 56.29
N THR A 586 -58.40 -34.30 55.27
CA THR A 586 -58.29 -35.79 55.19
C THR A 586 -57.23 -36.27 54.19
N MET A 587 -56.22 -36.99 54.72
CA MET A 587 -55.50 -38.16 54.18
C MET A 587 -54.59 -38.01 52.92
N THR A 588 -53.40 -38.63 52.80
CA THR A 588 -52.59 -39.54 53.67
C THR A 588 -51.16 -39.70 53.10
N ALA A 589 -50.14 -39.85 53.98
CA ALA A 589 -48.84 -40.57 53.86
C ALA A 589 -47.97 -40.42 52.56
N ASP A 590 -46.63 -40.47 52.59
CA ASP A 590 -45.69 -41.01 53.60
C ASP A 590 -44.37 -40.18 53.64
N GLU A 591 -43.58 -40.36 54.70
CA GLU A 591 -42.27 -39.70 54.93
C GLU A 591 -41.13 -40.51 54.25
N SER A 592 -39.84 -40.13 54.20
CA SER A 592 -39.03 -39.31 55.11
C SER A 592 -37.71 -38.82 54.50
N SER A 593 -37.12 -37.81 55.14
CA SER A 593 -35.78 -37.23 54.89
C SER A 593 -34.70 -37.77 55.84
N THR A 594 -33.41 -37.71 55.45
CA THR A 594 -32.22 -37.23 56.22
C THR A 594 -30.97 -37.46 55.33
N GLY A 595 -29.95 -36.58 55.22
CA GLY A 595 -29.05 -36.05 56.28
C GLY A 595 -27.96 -37.09 56.59
N ASP A 596 -26.64 -36.86 56.65
CA ASP A 596 -25.74 -35.69 56.76
C ASP A 596 -24.31 -36.19 56.39
N GLY A 597 -23.46 -35.54 55.57
CA GLY A 597 -22.45 -34.54 55.97
C GLY A 597 -21.00 -35.03 55.72
N GLY A 598 -20.04 -34.19 55.26
CA GLY A 598 -18.63 -34.64 55.13
C GLY A 598 -17.61 -33.88 54.24
N THR A 599 -17.26 -32.63 54.56
CA THR A 599 -15.91 -32.00 54.42
C THR A 599 -15.08 -31.99 53.10
N THR A 600 -14.91 -30.76 52.58
CA THR A 600 -13.66 -30.06 52.16
C THR A 600 -12.89 -30.30 50.84
N THR A 601 -12.49 -29.16 50.26
CA THR A 601 -11.35 -28.82 49.36
C THR A 601 -11.37 -29.12 47.85
N ALA A 602 -11.50 -28.01 47.09
CA ALA A 602 -10.66 -27.55 45.97
C ALA A 602 -10.53 -28.33 44.64
N GLY A 603 -10.78 -27.61 43.54
CA GLY A 603 -9.98 -27.70 42.31
C GLY A 603 -10.62 -28.41 41.10
N PRO A 604 -10.47 -27.89 39.87
CA PRO A 604 -11.08 -28.43 38.63
C PRO A 604 -10.11 -29.22 37.74
N THR A 605 -10.62 -29.96 36.74
CA THR A 605 -10.03 -30.19 35.38
C THR A 605 -10.81 -31.23 34.54
N ASP A 606 -11.18 -30.84 33.31
CA ASP A 606 -11.04 -31.56 32.00
C ASP A 606 -11.68 -32.96 31.73
N PRO A 607 -11.83 -33.40 30.45
CA PRO A 607 -12.90 -34.30 30.02
C PRO A 607 -12.42 -35.71 29.63
N SER A 608 -13.37 -36.59 29.31
CA SER A 608 -13.10 -37.99 28.95
C SER A 608 -13.42 -38.33 27.49
N THR A 609 -12.41 -38.84 26.79
CA THR A 609 -12.48 -39.50 25.46
C THR A 609 -13.29 -40.81 25.45
N SER A 610 -13.78 -41.27 24.28
CA SER A 610 -14.30 -42.64 24.11
C SER A 610 -13.91 -43.35 22.79
N THR A 611 -12.85 -44.16 22.86
CA THR A 611 -12.73 -45.55 22.36
C THR A 611 -13.31 -46.01 21.00
N ALA A 612 -12.39 -46.21 20.05
CA ALA A 612 -12.19 -47.31 19.08
C ALA A 612 -13.10 -48.58 19.02
N THR A 613 -13.16 -49.20 17.82
CA THR A 613 -13.16 -50.68 17.61
C THR A 613 -12.56 -51.03 16.22
N SER A 614 -11.98 -52.24 16.06
CA SER A 614 -11.13 -52.68 14.93
C SER A 614 -11.68 -53.86 14.10
N VAL A 615 -11.20 -54.04 12.85
CA VAL A 615 -11.17 -55.32 12.10
C VAL A 615 -9.91 -55.38 11.19
N THR A 616 -9.38 -56.58 10.90
CA THR A 616 -8.06 -56.85 10.26
C THR A 616 -8.11 -57.69 8.96
N THR A 617 -6.93 -57.81 8.30
CA THR A 617 -6.51 -58.78 7.24
C THR A 617 -6.79 -58.32 5.78
N VAL A 618 -5.97 -58.60 4.73
CA VAL A 618 -4.86 -59.58 4.48
C VAL A 618 -3.79 -58.94 3.55
N ASP A 619 -2.51 -59.35 3.65
CA ASP A 619 -1.39 -59.08 2.70
C ASP A 619 -0.96 -60.39 1.99
N PRO A 620 -0.44 -60.38 0.73
CA PRO A 620 1.02 -60.61 0.59
C PRO A 620 1.75 -59.96 -0.62
N SER A 621 3.08 -59.84 -0.45
CA SER A 621 4.19 -60.00 -1.44
C SER A 621 4.65 -58.77 -2.25
N THR A 622 5.96 -58.50 -2.45
CA THR A 622 7.22 -59.15 -2.00
C THR A 622 8.43 -58.21 -2.20
N GLU A 623 9.45 -58.33 -1.33
CA GLU A 623 10.93 -58.28 -1.53
C GLU A 623 11.55 -57.35 -2.64
N ASP A 624 12.72 -56.70 -2.45
CA ASP A 624 13.95 -57.13 -1.75
C ASP A 624 14.92 -55.96 -1.42
N SER A 625 15.91 -56.25 -0.54
CA SER A 625 17.26 -55.64 -0.34
C SER A 625 17.42 -54.10 -0.27
N SER A 626 17.75 -53.50 0.89
CA SER A 626 19.08 -53.45 1.56
C SER A 626 20.20 -52.77 0.74
N GLY A 627 21.02 -51.83 1.24
CA GLY A 627 21.19 -51.34 2.62
C GLY A 627 22.20 -50.17 2.69
N THR A 628 22.45 -49.67 3.90
CA THR A 628 23.09 -48.36 4.21
C THR A 628 24.59 -48.22 3.92
N GLY A 629 25.07 -47.00 3.68
CA GLY A 629 26.49 -46.65 3.51
C GLY A 629 26.80 -45.15 3.71
N ASP A 630 27.00 -44.78 4.98
CA ASP A 630 27.48 -43.50 5.58
C ASP A 630 28.52 -42.66 4.80
N GLY A 631 28.54 -41.32 5.01
CA GLY A 631 29.65 -40.45 4.56
C GLY A 631 29.39 -38.94 4.31
N THR A 632 29.27 -38.12 5.37
CA THR A 632 29.62 -36.67 5.36
C THR A 632 31.05 -36.51 5.97
N PRO A 633 31.80 -35.38 5.87
CA PRO A 633 31.48 -34.08 5.28
C PRO A 633 32.57 -33.42 4.39
N ALA A 634 32.18 -32.38 3.62
CA ALA A 634 33.01 -31.19 3.31
C ALA A 634 32.20 -30.12 2.55
N ARG A 635 31.66 -29.11 3.25
CA ARG A 635 31.07 -27.91 2.61
C ARG A 635 32.23 -26.99 2.21
N THR A 636 32.36 -26.63 0.94
CA THR A 636 33.25 -25.55 0.49
C THR A 636 32.41 -24.48 -0.19
N THR A 637 32.60 -23.23 0.23
CA THR A 637 31.88 -22.07 -0.27
C THR A 637 32.24 -21.78 -1.72
N ARG A 638 31.25 -21.35 -2.51
CA ARG A 638 31.50 -20.80 -3.83
C ARG A 638 30.42 -19.79 -4.21
N ALA A 639 30.76 -18.52 -4.07
CA ALA A 639 29.97 -17.42 -4.63
C ALA A 639 29.82 -17.60 -6.15
N ALA A 640 28.62 -17.35 -6.67
CA ALA A 640 28.32 -17.35 -8.08
C ALA A 640 28.19 -15.90 -8.55
N ALA A 641 29.21 -15.38 -9.24
CA ALA A 641 29.09 -14.15 -10.00
C ALA A 641 28.54 -14.50 -11.38
N ALA A 642 27.30 -14.08 -11.69
CA ALA A 642 26.71 -14.24 -13.01
C ALA A 642 27.38 -13.27 -13.99
N ALA A 643 28.00 -13.80 -15.04
CA ALA A 643 28.66 -13.02 -16.08
C ALA A 643 27.95 -13.23 -17.43
N ALA A 644 27.70 -12.13 -18.15
CA ALA A 644 26.94 -12.11 -19.40
C ALA A 644 27.46 -13.09 -20.48
N PRO A 645 26.58 -13.70 -21.28
CA PRO A 645 26.96 -14.71 -22.26
C PRO A 645 27.60 -14.10 -23.52
N THR A 646 28.88 -14.42 -23.76
CA THR A 646 29.59 -14.03 -24.99
C THR A 646 29.10 -14.81 -26.22
N ALA A 647 28.52 -14.12 -27.20
CA ALA A 647 28.10 -14.73 -28.46
C ALA A 647 29.26 -15.31 -29.28
N ARG A 648 29.14 -16.58 -29.67
CA ARG A 648 30.21 -17.36 -30.31
C ARG A 648 30.18 -17.25 -31.84
N LYS A 649 31.22 -16.67 -32.45
CA LYS A 649 31.39 -16.64 -33.90
C LYS A 649 31.47 -18.05 -34.50
N ALA A 650 30.62 -18.36 -35.48
CA ALA A 650 30.77 -19.50 -36.38
C ALA A 650 30.86 -19.02 -37.83
N SER A 651 31.98 -19.32 -38.49
CA SER A 651 32.19 -19.01 -39.91
C SER A 651 31.94 -20.24 -40.78
N ALA A 652 31.18 -20.09 -41.87
CA ALA A 652 31.21 -21.03 -42.98
C ALA A 652 31.06 -20.28 -44.31
N SER A 653 32.03 -20.45 -45.21
CA SER A 653 32.05 -19.83 -46.53
C SER A 653 32.04 -20.91 -47.62
N THR A 654 31.13 -20.81 -48.59
CA THR A 654 31.32 -21.11 -50.05
C THR A 654 29.94 -21.17 -50.74
N ALA A 655 29.76 -20.92 -52.05
CA ALA A 655 30.43 -20.02 -53.01
C ALA A 655 29.70 -20.09 -54.37
N ARG A 656 29.23 -18.94 -54.91
CA ARG A 656 28.91 -18.69 -56.35
C ARG A 656 27.80 -19.56 -56.98
N ASP A 657 27.19 -19.24 -58.12
CA ASP A 657 27.38 -18.20 -59.16
C ASP A 657 26.00 -17.87 -59.80
N GLY A 658 25.82 -16.72 -60.48
CA GLY A 658 24.61 -16.51 -61.31
C GLY A 658 24.18 -15.06 -61.59
N SER A 659 24.68 -14.46 -62.67
CA SER A 659 24.37 -13.09 -63.09
C SER A 659 23.03 -12.92 -63.84
N ALA A 660 22.37 -11.77 -63.72
CA ALA A 660 21.98 -10.94 -64.88
C ALA A 660 21.49 -9.53 -64.48
N ALA A 661 21.83 -8.51 -65.29
CA ALA A 661 21.31 -7.14 -65.19
C ALA A 661 19.94 -7.01 -65.92
N ARG A 662 19.13 -5.94 -65.81
CA ARG A 662 19.45 -4.55 -66.19
C ARG A 662 18.18 -3.63 -66.13
N LYS A 663 18.40 -2.31 -66.08
CA LYS A 663 17.52 -1.18 -66.48
C LYS A 663 16.42 -0.66 -65.53
N SER A 664 16.69 0.52 -64.96
CA SER A 664 15.74 1.64 -64.78
C SER A 664 15.45 2.33 -66.15
N PRO A 665 14.47 3.26 -66.36
CA PRO A 665 14.47 4.58 -65.69
C PRO A 665 13.10 5.30 -65.42
N ALA A 666 13.14 6.31 -64.52
CA ALA A 666 12.31 7.55 -64.50
C ALA A 666 10.76 7.44 -64.28
N SER A 667 10.00 8.38 -63.69
CA SER A 667 10.19 9.66 -62.94
C SER A 667 8.78 10.14 -62.46
N ASN A 668 8.48 11.22 -61.70
CA ASN A 668 9.22 12.41 -61.22
C ASN A 668 8.43 13.13 -60.08
N GLY A 669 9.06 14.05 -59.31
CA GLY A 669 8.37 15.07 -58.47
C GLY A 669 8.61 14.97 -56.95
N THR A 670 9.52 15.75 -56.33
CA THR A 670 9.39 17.14 -55.78
C THR A 670 8.47 17.24 -54.54
N ALA A 671 8.86 17.82 -53.38
CA ALA A 671 9.90 18.84 -53.08
C ALA A 671 10.56 18.64 -51.67
N LYS A 672 11.84 19.03 -51.44
CA LYS A 672 12.33 20.19 -50.61
C LYS A 672 11.67 20.35 -49.22
N ALA A 673 12.37 20.63 -48.10
CA ALA A 673 13.78 20.93 -47.74
C ALA A 673 13.97 20.56 -46.24
N ALA A 674 15.11 20.18 -45.63
CA ALA A 674 16.55 20.52 -45.75
C ALA A 674 17.08 21.67 -44.84
N CYS A 675 17.32 21.36 -43.55
CA CYS A 675 18.31 21.95 -42.61
C CYS A 675 18.60 20.86 -41.56
N ARG A 676 19.77 20.23 -41.36
CA ARG A 676 21.22 20.55 -41.41
C ARG A 676 21.80 20.97 -40.05
N CYS A 677 22.08 19.96 -39.23
CA CYS A 677 22.81 20.05 -37.96
C CYS A 677 24.25 20.61 -38.14
N ILE A 678 24.78 21.24 -37.10
CA ILE A 678 26.21 21.53 -36.95
C ILE A 678 26.65 21.16 -35.52
N ARG A 679 27.37 20.03 -35.44
CA ARG A 679 28.46 19.65 -34.52
C ARG A 679 28.42 20.07 -33.05
#